data_AF-A0A8B8QEV3-F1
#
_entry.id   AF-A0A8B8QEV3-F1
#
_cell.length_a   1.000
_cell.length_b   1.000
_cell.length_c   1.000
_cell.angle_alpha   90.00
_cell.angle_beta   90.00
_cell.angle_gamma   90.00
#
_symmetry.space_group_name_H-M   'P 1'
#
loop_
_entity.id
_entity.type
_entity.pdbx_description
1 polymer ?
#
loop_
_entity_poly.entity_id
_entity_poly.type
_entity_poly.pdbx_seq_one_letter_code
_entity_poly.pdbx_strand_id
1 'polypeptide(L)'
;MGFTPKKRSKRHRGKVKAFPKDDPSKPVHLTAFLSYKAGMTHIVREVDKPGSKVNKKEVVEAVTVLETPPIVIVGLVGYIETPKGMRALKTVWAEHLSEECKRRFYKNWYRSKKKAFNKYAKKWQDPVGRQDLEKDMAHIKKYCSVVRVLVHTQTRLMKKRQKKAHIMEIQLNGGTVPQKVDFAREHFEKPVAIDQVFSQDEMIDVIGVTKGRGFKGVTSRWHTKKLPRKTHKGLRKVACIGAWHPSRVQFTVARAGQKGYHHRTEINKKIYRLGKGYHTKDNKLVKNNASTEYDTTEKSINPMGGFPRYGEVRNDFVMLKGCVVGPKKRVLTLRKSLLTQTKRVALEKISLKFIDTSSKFGHGRFQTHAEKNAFMGPTKKDLEAPVKVAHQSSQQYNIDPRYYHSDQSDLFALMGLEKPGSQDISYGSIFLRPTSRFSSQQQNFPNQISTSSFQNSVDLNTGNSNSNGINIRGIRTYDELNYYHGQATATTRSQSHYLPVIGFHSAGYCGCFKRKQIGDHSQQAIDYSSPMSPSILNQPYHANLLDDPDLVAGKHSTVLAFSSYITSVIDHVKPTDMKKELNEKFRERYPNLKLTLSKLRSIKREMYQIGRIELHLDYLVIAQAYVYFEKLCLKHLITKQNRKLCAGASLLLSAKLNDIKGSDLKSLIEHIEASFRLKRRDLISMEFGTIVALDFALHLPPSEILAHYERLIVEA
;
A
#
# COMPACT_ATOMS: atom_id res chain seq x y z
N MET A 1 -26.71 -17.34 18.28
CA MET A 1 -26.26 -15.93 18.12
C MET A 1 -24.82 -15.61 18.54
N GLY A 2 -24.13 -16.41 19.39
CA GLY A 2 -22.92 -16.05 20.18
C GLY A 2 -21.64 -15.48 19.52
N PHE A 3 -21.68 -15.03 18.26
CA PHE A 3 -20.61 -14.29 17.59
C PHE A 3 -20.93 -12.80 17.34
N THR A 4 -22.07 -12.32 17.83
CA THR A 4 -22.38 -10.89 17.97
C THR A 4 -21.69 -10.26 19.18
N PRO A 5 -21.39 -8.94 19.18
CA PRO A 5 -21.56 -8.00 18.07
C PRO A 5 -20.48 -8.17 16.97
N LYS A 6 -20.92 -8.21 15.70
CA LYS A 6 -20.02 -8.28 14.53
C LYS A 6 -19.36 -6.91 14.21
N LYS A 7 -18.60 -6.36 15.17
CA LYS A 7 -17.84 -5.08 15.07
C LYS A 7 -16.33 -5.29 14.88
N ARG A 8 -15.58 -4.22 14.58
CA ARG A 8 -14.10 -4.24 14.51
C ARG A 8 -13.52 -4.54 15.90
N SER A 9 -12.48 -5.37 15.98
CA SER A 9 -11.75 -5.64 17.22
C SER A 9 -10.99 -4.40 17.72
N LYS A 10 -11.17 -4.01 18.99
CA LYS A 10 -10.43 -2.90 19.63
C LYS A 10 -8.92 -3.20 19.76
N ARG A 11 -8.53 -4.47 19.89
CA ARG A 11 -7.11 -4.92 19.87
C ARG A 11 -6.76 -5.52 18.51
N HIS A 12 -5.57 -5.20 17.97
CA HIS A 12 -5.08 -5.75 16.69
C HIS A 12 -4.61 -7.22 16.80
N ARG A 13 -4.03 -7.57 17.94
CA ARG A 13 -3.66 -8.94 18.33
C ARG A 13 -4.84 -9.63 19.01
N GLY A 14 -4.84 -10.96 19.01
CA GLY A 14 -5.60 -11.73 20.00
C GLY A 14 -5.35 -11.25 21.44
N LYS A 15 -6.40 -11.21 22.25
CA LYS A 15 -6.28 -11.33 23.71
C LYS A 15 -6.59 -12.78 24.07
N VAL A 16 -5.76 -13.39 24.90
CA VAL A 16 -6.16 -14.59 25.65
C VAL A 16 -7.27 -14.16 26.61
N LYS A 17 -8.43 -14.82 26.56
CA LYS A 17 -9.56 -14.55 27.46
C LYS A 17 -9.53 -15.43 28.71
N ALA A 18 -9.14 -16.69 28.53
CA ALA A 18 -8.88 -17.67 29.57
C ALA A 18 -7.57 -18.40 29.21
N PHE A 19 -6.73 -18.66 30.20
CA PHE A 19 -5.58 -19.55 30.10
C PHE A 19 -6.03 -20.99 30.45
N PRO A 20 -5.21 -22.03 30.21
CA PRO A 20 -5.47 -23.36 30.75
C PRO A 20 -5.65 -23.30 32.27
N LYS A 21 -6.42 -24.24 32.84
CA LYS A 21 -6.48 -24.39 34.31
C LYS A 21 -5.08 -24.66 34.85
N ASP A 22 -4.80 -24.10 36.02
CA ASP A 22 -3.54 -24.33 36.73
C ASP A 22 -3.62 -25.64 37.51
N ASP A 23 -2.46 -26.24 37.76
CA ASP A 23 -2.28 -27.57 38.34
C ASP A 23 -0.89 -27.63 39.01
N PRO A 24 -0.81 -27.43 40.35
CA PRO A 24 0.46 -27.34 41.06
C PRO A 24 1.35 -28.59 40.97
N SER A 25 0.80 -29.77 40.60
CA SER A 25 1.56 -31.01 40.48
C SER A 25 2.55 -31.03 39.31
N LYS A 26 2.32 -30.19 38.30
CA LYS A 26 3.13 -30.12 37.08
C LYS A 26 4.30 -29.15 37.24
N PRO A 27 5.44 -29.33 36.54
CA PRO A 27 6.53 -28.35 36.54
C PRO A 27 6.07 -26.98 36.01
N VAL A 28 6.71 -25.90 36.50
CA VAL A 28 6.42 -24.52 36.09
C VAL A 28 6.64 -24.37 34.57
N HIS A 29 5.62 -23.95 33.83
CA HIS A 29 5.70 -23.80 32.38
C HIS A 29 4.83 -22.65 31.83
N LEU A 30 5.15 -22.24 30.60
CA LEU A 30 4.44 -21.20 29.88
C LEU A 30 3.23 -21.78 29.11
N THR A 31 2.12 -21.04 29.13
CA THR A 31 0.84 -21.49 28.56
C THR A 31 0.50 -20.92 27.18
N ALA A 32 1.32 -19.99 26.65
CA ALA A 32 1.03 -19.25 25.42
C ALA A 32 2.31 -18.66 24.78
N PHE A 33 2.24 -18.30 23.49
CA PHE A 33 3.34 -17.69 22.73
C PHE A 33 2.82 -16.70 21.67
N LEU A 34 3.70 -15.88 21.08
CA LEU A 34 3.38 -14.96 19.99
C LEU A 34 4.05 -15.33 18.67
N SER A 35 3.25 -15.58 17.65
CA SER A 35 3.68 -15.98 16.32
C SER A 35 3.20 -15.03 15.23
N TYR A 36 3.74 -15.12 14.02
CA TYR A 36 3.36 -14.31 12.88
C TYR A 36 3.06 -15.17 11.66
N LYS A 37 1.88 -14.98 11.06
CA LYS A 37 1.49 -15.75 9.89
C LYS A 37 2.35 -15.42 8.67
N ALA A 38 3.23 -16.34 8.28
CA ALA A 38 4.11 -16.20 7.12
C ALA A 38 3.34 -16.50 5.83
N GLY A 39 2.86 -17.73 5.73
CA GLY A 39 2.13 -18.20 4.56
C GLY A 39 1.39 -19.50 4.82
N MET A 40 1.10 -20.21 3.73
CA MET A 40 0.58 -21.56 3.73
C MET A 40 1.28 -22.31 2.61
N THR A 41 1.45 -23.61 2.79
CA THR A 41 1.87 -24.56 1.76
C THR A 41 1.10 -25.88 1.97
N HIS A 42 1.48 -26.96 1.29
CA HIS A 42 1.01 -28.30 1.62
C HIS A 42 2.19 -29.23 1.97
N ILE A 43 1.88 -30.33 2.64
CA ILE A 43 2.80 -31.42 2.93
C ILE A 43 2.21 -32.73 2.44
N VAL A 44 3.07 -33.74 2.22
CA VAL A 44 2.65 -35.14 2.16
C VAL A 44 3.10 -35.82 3.44
N ARG A 45 2.23 -36.66 3.98
CA ARG A 45 2.54 -37.59 5.06
C ARG A 45 1.73 -38.86 4.90
N GLU A 46 2.16 -39.90 5.59
CA GLU A 46 1.32 -41.07 5.81
C GLU A 46 0.30 -40.80 6.93
N VAL A 47 -0.81 -41.53 6.91
CA VAL A 47 -1.89 -41.42 7.89
C VAL A 47 -2.10 -42.75 8.62
N ASP A 48 -1.62 -42.82 9.86
CA ASP A 48 -1.95 -43.91 10.79
C ASP A 48 -3.33 -43.66 11.42
N LYS A 49 -4.36 -44.35 10.90
CA LYS A 49 -5.75 -44.34 11.37
C LYS A 49 -6.42 -45.69 11.08
N PRO A 50 -6.23 -46.72 11.93
CA PRO A 50 -6.90 -48.01 11.80
C PRO A 50 -8.41 -47.87 11.59
N GLY A 51 -8.95 -48.60 10.62
CA GLY A 51 -10.35 -48.51 10.18
C GLY A 51 -10.65 -47.42 9.13
N SER A 52 -9.68 -46.58 8.74
CA SER A 52 -9.88 -45.56 7.71
C SER A 52 -9.47 -46.03 6.31
N LYS A 53 -10.20 -45.61 5.25
CA LYS A 53 -9.82 -45.88 3.83
C LYS A 53 -8.46 -45.30 3.42
N VAL A 54 -7.95 -44.34 4.20
CA VAL A 54 -6.61 -43.71 4.05
C VAL A 54 -5.57 -44.20 5.07
N ASN A 55 -5.86 -45.28 5.81
CA ASN A 55 -4.88 -45.88 6.72
C ASN A 55 -3.64 -46.37 5.95
N LYS A 56 -2.43 -46.08 6.44
CA LYS A 56 -1.15 -46.38 5.76
C LYS A 56 -1.10 -45.89 4.31
N LYS A 57 -1.78 -44.78 4.01
CA LYS A 57 -1.73 -44.11 2.70
C LYS A 57 -1.26 -42.68 2.85
N GLU A 58 -0.67 -42.18 1.79
CA GLU A 58 -0.18 -40.82 1.71
C GLU A 58 -1.32 -39.84 1.44
N VAL A 59 -1.34 -38.74 2.20
CA VAL A 59 -2.38 -37.71 2.11
C VAL A 59 -1.74 -36.34 2.05
N VAL A 60 -2.14 -35.57 1.03
CA VAL A 60 -1.77 -34.16 0.89
C VAL A 60 -2.58 -33.31 1.86
N GLU A 61 -1.92 -32.69 2.85
CA GLU A 61 -2.58 -31.82 3.82
C GLU A 61 -2.04 -30.38 3.73
N ALA A 62 -2.95 -29.41 3.61
CA ALA A 62 -2.60 -28.00 3.65
C ALA A 62 -2.17 -27.56 5.06
N VAL A 63 -1.12 -26.76 5.16
CA VAL A 63 -0.54 -26.27 6.43
C VAL A 63 -0.35 -24.75 6.43
N THR A 64 -0.39 -24.15 7.61
CA THR A 64 0.01 -22.75 7.83
C THR A 64 1.39 -22.71 8.47
N VAL A 65 2.32 -21.93 7.90
CA VAL A 65 3.63 -21.63 8.49
C VAL A 65 3.53 -20.33 9.30
N LEU A 66 3.86 -20.42 10.59
CA LEU A 66 3.86 -19.32 11.55
C LEU A 66 5.28 -19.08 12.07
N GLU A 67 5.89 -17.95 11.72
CA GLU A 67 7.22 -17.58 12.22
C GLU A 67 7.12 -17.12 13.69
N THR A 68 7.95 -17.71 14.54
CA THR A 68 8.03 -17.56 15.99
C THR A 68 9.44 -17.16 16.38
N PRO A 69 9.83 -15.88 16.21
CA PRO A 69 11.06 -15.39 16.82
C PRO A 69 10.93 -15.51 18.34
N PRO A 70 12.04 -15.71 19.08
CA PRO A 70 12.02 -15.83 20.53
C PRO A 70 11.33 -14.63 21.18
N ILE A 71 10.66 -14.90 22.30
CA ILE A 71 10.03 -13.88 23.15
C ILE A 71 10.96 -13.59 24.33
N VAL A 72 11.05 -12.32 24.74
CA VAL A 72 11.83 -11.93 25.93
C VAL A 72 10.87 -11.65 27.08
N ILE A 73 11.10 -12.26 28.24
CA ILE A 73 10.40 -11.91 29.48
C ILE A 73 11.02 -10.62 30.04
N VAL A 74 10.19 -9.63 30.33
CA VAL A 74 10.61 -8.29 30.79
C VAL A 74 9.90 -7.87 32.09
N GLY A 75 9.25 -8.80 32.78
CA GLY A 75 8.56 -8.54 34.04
C GLY A 75 7.55 -9.64 34.41
N LEU A 76 6.88 -9.45 35.55
CA LEU A 76 5.80 -10.29 36.04
C LEU A 76 4.67 -9.45 36.68
N VAL A 77 3.46 -10.00 36.69
CA VAL A 77 2.25 -9.43 37.29
C VAL A 77 1.67 -10.47 38.24
N GLY A 78 1.50 -10.10 39.51
CA GLY A 78 0.73 -10.89 40.47
C GLY A 78 -0.75 -10.53 40.40
N TYR A 79 -1.61 -11.55 40.35
CA TYR A 79 -3.06 -11.40 40.46
C TYR A 79 -3.58 -12.03 41.74
N ILE A 80 -4.31 -11.25 42.52
CA ILE A 80 -5.07 -11.69 43.69
C ILE A 80 -6.53 -11.98 43.28
N GLU A 81 -7.09 -13.05 43.82
CA GLU A 81 -8.52 -13.35 43.67
C GLU A 81 -9.36 -12.49 44.63
N THR A 82 -10.50 -12.00 44.16
CA THR A 82 -11.45 -11.23 44.96
C THR A 82 -12.87 -11.64 44.58
N PRO A 83 -13.90 -11.37 45.40
CA PRO A 83 -15.30 -11.66 45.03
C PRO A 83 -15.77 -10.98 43.73
N LYS A 84 -15.08 -9.93 43.26
CA LYS A 84 -15.33 -9.24 41.98
C LYS A 84 -14.45 -9.78 40.83
N GLY A 85 -13.78 -10.92 41.04
CA GLY A 85 -12.84 -11.55 40.12
C GLY A 85 -11.37 -11.16 40.34
N MET A 86 -10.49 -11.65 39.46
CA MET A 86 -9.04 -11.47 39.56
C MET A 86 -8.60 -10.01 39.36
N ARG A 87 -7.96 -9.43 40.38
CA ARG A 87 -7.38 -8.07 40.36
C ARG A 87 -5.85 -8.16 40.30
N ALA A 88 -5.21 -7.28 39.50
CA ALA A 88 -3.75 -7.14 39.56
C ALA A 88 -3.34 -6.51 40.89
N LEU A 89 -2.40 -7.12 41.60
CA LEU A 89 -1.91 -6.65 42.91
C LEU A 89 -0.67 -5.75 42.74
N LYS A 90 0.39 -6.31 42.14
CA LYS A 90 1.66 -5.63 41.86
C LYS A 90 2.21 -6.06 40.49
N THR A 91 3.16 -5.29 39.96
CA THR A 91 3.84 -5.57 38.69
C THR A 91 5.29 -5.19 38.82
N VAL A 92 6.18 -6.17 38.65
CA VAL A 92 7.64 -5.98 38.68
C VAL A 92 8.16 -6.09 37.26
N TRP A 93 9.01 -5.17 36.82
CA TRP A 93 9.67 -5.22 35.51
C TRP A 93 11.14 -5.57 35.67
N ALA A 94 11.76 -6.06 34.60
CA ALA A 94 13.21 -6.22 34.52
C ALA A 94 13.94 -4.85 34.44
N GLU A 95 15.27 -4.83 34.38
CA GLU A 95 16.05 -3.59 34.33
C GLU A 95 16.21 -3.09 32.88
N HIS A 96 16.75 -3.94 32.01
CA HIS A 96 17.19 -3.58 30.66
C HIS A 96 16.08 -3.83 29.61
N LEU A 97 14.98 -3.08 29.70
CA LEU A 97 13.92 -3.14 28.68
C LEU A 97 14.43 -2.68 27.30
N SER A 98 14.37 -3.61 26.32
CA SER A 98 14.78 -3.38 24.93
C SER A 98 14.09 -2.17 24.25
N GLU A 99 14.75 -1.57 23.25
CA GLU A 99 14.21 -0.41 22.53
C GLU A 99 12.84 -0.71 21.88
N GLU A 100 12.68 -1.90 21.29
CA GLU A 100 11.43 -2.30 20.64
C GLU A 100 10.29 -2.59 21.64
N CYS A 101 10.63 -2.97 22.88
CA CYS A 101 9.71 -3.02 24.01
C CYS A 101 9.33 -1.60 24.46
N LYS A 102 10.31 -0.71 24.67
CA LYS A 102 10.07 0.71 25.01
C LYS A 102 9.22 1.43 23.95
N ARG A 103 9.38 1.09 22.66
CA ARG A 103 8.51 1.54 21.54
C ARG A 103 7.04 1.12 21.68
N ARG A 104 6.68 0.13 22.52
CA ARG A 104 5.28 -0.24 22.78
C ARG A 104 4.51 0.93 23.41
N PHE A 105 5.11 1.59 24.40
CA PHE A 105 4.49 2.60 25.26
C PHE A 105 4.26 3.94 24.56
N TYR A 106 5.10 4.33 23.59
CA TYR A 106 4.94 5.58 22.84
C TYR A 106 4.00 5.45 21.65
N LYS A 107 3.13 6.46 21.40
CA LYS A 107 2.39 6.58 20.12
C LYS A 107 3.34 6.99 18.99
N ASN A 108 4.00 8.15 19.12
CA ASN A 108 5.08 8.61 18.26
C ASN A 108 6.42 8.42 19.00
N TRP A 109 7.33 7.62 18.44
CA TRP A 109 8.65 7.37 19.02
C TRP A 109 9.67 8.47 18.70
N TYR A 110 9.64 8.96 17.45
CA TYR A 110 10.67 9.85 16.91
C TYR A 110 10.65 11.23 17.57
N ARG A 111 9.45 11.81 17.78
CA ARG A 111 9.26 13.07 18.53
C ARG A 111 9.38 12.91 20.06
N SER A 112 9.70 11.72 20.59
CA SER A 112 9.73 11.48 22.04
C SER A 112 11.15 11.58 22.61
N LYS A 113 11.27 12.08 23.85
CA LYS A 113 12.52 12.06 24.64
C LYS A 113 12.88 10.65 25.19
N LYS A 114 12.17 9.59 24.76
CA LYS A 114 12.44 8.15 25.00
C LYS A 114 12.61 7.67 26.46
N LYS A 115 12.36 8.52 27.47
CA LYS A 115 12.60 8.29 28.93
C LYS A 115 11.79 7.16 29.61
N ALA A 116 11.09 6.29 28.88
CA ALA A 116 10.27 5.22 29.46
C ALA A 116 11.13 4.19 30.21
N PHE A 117 10.74 3.88 31.44
CA PHE A 117 11.45 3.02 32.40
C PHE A 117 12.82 3.52 32.88
N ASN A 118 13.29 4.72 32.49
CA ASN A 118 14.60 5.22 32.93
C ASN A 118 14.72 5.36 34.47
N LYS A 119 13.67 5.85 35.16
CA LYS A 119 13.64 5.87 36.65
C LYS A 119 13.53 4.46 37.25
N TYR A 120 12.95 3.50 36.53
CA TYR A 120 12.75 2.14 37.01
C TYR A 120 14.03 1.30 36.89
N ALA A 121 14.82 1.52 35.84
CA ALA A 121 16.16 0.95 35.72
C ALA A 121 17.08 1.44 36.84
N LYS A 122 17.06 2.74 37.17
CA LYS A 122 17.78 3.26 38.35
C LYS A 122 17.35 2.56 39.65
N LYS A 123 16.05 2.28 39.85
CA LYS A 123 15.57 1.54 41.02
C LYS A 123 16.15 0.11 41.16
N TRP A 124 16.61 -0.52 40.09
CA TRP A 124 17.36 -1.79 40.19
C TRP A 124 18.81 -1.59 40.65
N GLN A 125 19.40 -0.44 40.34
CA GLN A 125 20.77 -0.09 40.69
C GLN A 125 20.85 0.41 42.14
N ASP A 126 19.89 1.23 42.57
CA ASP A 126 19.77 1.77 43.94
C ASP A 126 19.50 0.63 44.96
N PRO A 127 20.26 0.50 46.09
CA PRO A 127 20.11 -0.62 47.02
C PRO A 127 18.74 -0.65 47.74
N VAL A 128 18.26 0.52 48.19
CA VAL A 128 16.88 0.68 48.72
C VAL A 128 15.83 0.31 47.66
N GLY A 129 16.16 0.58 46.39
CA GLY A 129 15.32 0.24 45.25
C GLY A 129 15.16 -1.27 45.04
N ARG A 130 16.24 -2.04 45.21
CA ARG A 130 16.22 -3.52 45.19
C ARG A 130 15.38 -4.10 46.31
N GLN A 131 15.58 -3.63 47.55
CA GLN A 131 14.78 -4.09 48.70
C GLN A 131 13.28 -3.89 48.47
N ASP A 132 12.88 -2.77 47.87
CA ASP A 132 11.48 -2.54 47.49
C ASP A 132 10.95 -3.50 46.41
N LEU A 133 11.79 -3.87 45.45
CA LEU A 133 11.44 -4.83 44.40
C LEU A 133 11.32 -6.26 44.95
N GLU A 134 12.17 -6.60 45.93
CA GLU A 134 12.10 -7.85 46.70
C GLU A 134 10.85 -7.90 47.60
N LYS A 135 10.52 -6.80 48.30
CA LYS A 135 9.24 -6.64 49.03
C LYS A 135 8.03 -6.82 48.10
N ASP A 136 8.07 -6.26 46.89
CA ASP A 136 7.01 -6.43 45.90
C ASP A 136 6.92 -7.86 45.35
N MET A 137 8.05 -8.57 45.18
CA MET A 137 8.04 -10.00 44.85
C MET A 137 7.50 -10.85 46.02
N ALA A 138 7.91 -10.58 47.26
CA ALA A 138 7.44 -11.28 48.44
C ALA A 138 5.91 -11.10 48.64
N HIS A 139 5.39 -9.89 48.40
CA HIS A 139 3.94 -9.65 48.35
C HIS A 139 3.21 -10.47 47.28
N ILE A 140 3.82 -10.67 46.11
CA ILE A 140 3.26 -11.53 45.08
C ILE A 140 3.31 -13.01 45.52
N LYS A 141 4.43 -13.47 46.10
CA LYS A 141 4.55 -14.83 46.65
C LYS A 141 3.51 -15.13 47.74
N LYS A 142 3.21 -14.17 48.61
CA LYS A 142 2.28 -14.33 49.75
C LYS A 142 0.80 -14.20 49.38
N TYR A 143 0.42 -13.27 48.50
CA TYR A 143 -0.99 -12.86 48.32
C TYR A 143 -1.59 -13.09 46.92
N CYS A 144 -0.83 -13.56 45.92
CA CYS A 144 -1.37 -13.73 44.56
C CYS A 144 -1.67 -15.20 44.22
N SER A 145 -2.92 -15.54 43.92
CA SER A 145 -3.31 -16.87 43.44
C SER A 145 -2.76 -17.19 42.04
N VAL A 146 -2.49 -16.19 41.20
CA VAL A 146 -1.98 -16.39 39.83
C VAL A 146 -0.85 -15.43 39.47
N VAL A 147 0.22 -15.96 38.89
CA VAL A 147 1.37 -15.21 38.36
C VAL A 147 1.33 -15.19 36.83
N ARG A 148 1.60 -14.03 36.22
CA ARG A 148 1.79 -13.90 34.76
C ARG A 148 3.08 -13.19 34.41
N VAL A 149 3.87 -13.74 33.50
CA VAL A 149 5.04 -13.04 32.95
C VAL A 149 4.63 -12.08 31.83
N LEU A 150 5.29 -10.93 31.77
CA LEU A 150 5.17 -9.94 30.71
C LEU A 150 6.24 -10.20 29.66
N VAL A 151 5.85 -10.65 28.48
CA VAL A 151 6.77 -10.97 27.38
C VAL A 151 6.61 -10.03 26.20
N HIS A 152 7.65 -9.86 25.40
CA HIS A 152 7.55 -9.23 24.08
C HIS A 152 8.19 -10.09 22.98
N THR A 153 7.60 -10.07 21.79
CA THR A 153 8.22 -10.59 20.55
C THR A 153 9.47 -9.81 20.19
N GLN A 154 10.53 -10.47 19.72
CA GLN A 154 11.61 -9.77 19.02
C GLN A 154 11.19 -9.40 17.58
N THR A 155 10.79 -8.14 17.36
CA THR A 155 10.43 -7.66 16.01
C THR A 155 11.65 -7.31 15.16
N ARG A 156 12.81 -7.00 15.74
CA ARG A 156 14.06 -6.71 15.01
C ARG A 156 14.55 -7.89 14.17
N LEU A 157 14.38 -9.13 14.65
CA LEU A 157 14.74 -10.36 13.92
C LEU A 157 13.86 -10.61 12.69
N MET A 158 12.77 -9.87 12.52
CA MET A 158 11.86 -10.00 11.39
C MET A 158 12.09 -8.86 10.40
N LYS A 159 12.38 -9.16 9.13
CA LYS A 159 12.52 -8.15 8.06
C LYS A 159 11.17 -7.51 7.70
N LYS A 160 10.62 -6.68 8.60
CA LYS A 160 9.30 -6.03 8.52
C LYS A 160 9.41 -4.54 8.87
N ARG A 161 8.57 -3.70 8.23
CA ARG A 161 8.47 -2.25 8.50
C ARG A 161 8.15 -1.89 9.96
N GLN A 162 7.61 -2.81 10.76
CA GLN A 162 7.20 -2.56 12.15
C GLN A 162 8.32 -2.86 13.16
N LYS A 163 9.05 -1.83 13.59
CA LYS A 163 10.06 -1.89 14.69
C LYS A 163 9.47 -1.86 16.12
N LYS A 164 8.25 -2.38 16.34
CA LYS A 164 7.47 -2.16 17.58
C LYS A 164 6.95 -3.48 18.15
N ALA A 165 7.63 -4.01 19.16
CA ALA A 165 7.37 -5.33 19.73
C ALA A 165 5.96 -5.46 20.33
N HIS A 166 5.39 -6.67 20.34
CA HIS A 166 4.05 -6.94 20.89
C HIS A 166 4.13 -7.51 22.31
N ILE A 167 3.82 -6.69 23.33
CA ILE A 167 3.84 -7.13 24.75
C ILE A 167 2.58 -7.94 25.10
N MET A 168 2.69 -9.14 25.69
CA MET A 168 1.56 -9.87 26.31
C MET A 168 1.89 -10.36 27.71
N GLU A 169 0.85 -10.54 28.52
CA GLU A 169 0.88 -11.47 29.66
C GLU A 169 0.82 -12.91 29.14
N ILE A 170 1.70 -13.80 29.59
CA ILE A 170 1.50 -15.26 29.58
C ILE A 170 1.31 -15.71 31.03
N GLN A 171 0.38 -16.62 31.29
CA GLN A 171 0.23 -17.20 32.62
C GLN A 171 1.23 -18.35 32.81
N LEU A 172 1.89 -18.37 33.97
CA LEU A 172 2.65 -19.54 34.41
C LEU A 172 1.69 -20.49 35.12
N ASN A 173 1.71 -21.75 34.69
CA ASN A 173 0.99 -22.85 35.36
C ASN A 173 2.03 -23.90 35.81
N GLY A 174 1.66 -24.73 36.78
CA GLY A 174 2.56 -25.72 37.39
C GLY A 174 3.39 -25.17 38.55
N GLY A 175 3.60 -25.97 39.60
CA GLY A 175 4.30 -25.58 40.82
C GLY A 175 3.49 -24.68 41.77
N THR A 176 4.13 -24.29 42.87
CA THR A 176 3.58 -23.34 43.86
C THR A 176 3.72 -21.89 43.39
N VAL A 177 3.03 -20.95 44.06
CA VAL A 177 3.14 -19.51 43.73
C VAL A 177 4.57 -18.98 43.91
N PRO A 178 5.31 -19.29 45.00
CA PRO A 178 6.74 -18.96 45.11
C PRO A 178 7.56 -19.42 43.90
N GLN A 179 7.47 -20.71 43.53
CA GLN A 179 8.21 -21.30 42.41
C GLN A 179 7.90 -20.59 41.08
N LYS A 180 6.66 -20.14 40.85
CA LYS A 180 6.28 -19.35 39.66
C LYS A 180 6.91 -17.95 39.67
N VAL A 181 7.07 -17.32 40.82
CA VAL A 181 7.76 -16.01 40.94
C VAL A 181 9.26 -16.17 40.73
N ASP A 182 9.87 -17.23 41.28
CA ASP A 182 11.30 -17.49 41.17
C ASP A 182 11.70 -17.89 39.74
N PHE A 183 10.95 -18.79 39.11
CA PHE A 183 11.09 -19.10 37.67
C PHE A 183 10.96 -17.83 36.81
N ALA A 184 9.97 -16.98 37.11
CA ALA A 184 9.79 -15.72 36.39
C ALA A 184 11.00 -14.78 36.56
N ARG A 185 11.53 -14.64 37.78
CA ARG A 185 12.69 -13.81 38.09
C ARG A 185 13.96 -14.31 37.40
N GLU A 186 14.20 -15.63 37.46
CA GLU A 186 15.35 -16.28 36.83
C GLU A 186 15.32 -16.16 35.29
N HIS A 187 14.12 -16.07 34.71
CA HIS A 187 13.90 -15.89 33.27
C HIS A 187 13.77 -14.42 32.80
N PHE A 188 13.96 -13.42 33.67
CA PHE A 188 14.00 -12.01 33.22
C PHE A 188 15.12 -11.79 32.19
N GLU A 189 14.82 -11.02 31.14
CA GLU A 189 15.71 -10.60 30.05
C GLU A 189 16.24 -11.72 29.14
N LYS A 190 16.17 -12.98 29.59
CA LYS A 190 16.46 -14.18 28.79
C LYS A 190 15.43 -14.35 27.63
N PRO A 191 15.88 -14.79 26.44
CA PRO A 191 15.00 -15.19 25.36
C PRO A 191 14.43 -16.60 25.59
N VAL A 192 13.12 -16.75 25.40
CA VAL A 192 12.41 -18.04 25.42
C VAL A 192 12.04 -18.43 23.99
N ALA A 193 12.38 -19.66 23.61
CA ALA A 193 12.10 -20.26 22.32
C ALA A 193 10.74 -20.98 22.28
N ILE A 194 10.30 -21.42 21.10
CA ILE A 194 8.94 -21.95 20.88
C ILE A 194 8.75 -23.39 21.38
N ASP A 195 9.81 -24.19 21.28
CA ASP A 195 9.96 -25.57 21.73
C ASP A 195 9.95 -25.72 23.26
N GLN A 196 10.45 -24.71 23.98
CA GLN A 196 10.33 -24.59 25.44
C GLN A 196 8.88 -24.37 25.92
N VAL A 197 7.94 -24.12 25.00
CA VAL A 197 6.54 -23.77 25.33
C VAL A 197 5.53 -24.75 24.71
N PHE A 198 5.82 -25.32 23.55
CA PHE A 198 4.98 -26.32 22.88
C PHE A 198 5.78 -27.54 22.46
N SER A 199 5.16 -28.71 22.60
CA SER A 199 5.73 -29.97 22.14
C SER A 199 5.39 -30.22 20.66
N GLN A 200 6.20 -31.05 20.00
CA GLN A 200 5.83 -31.63 18.70
C GLN A 200 4.51 -32.40 18.85
N ASP A 201 3.70 -32.43 17.78
CA ASP A 201 2.39 -33.09 17.72
C ASP A 201 1.30 -32.55 18.67
N GLU A 202 1.58 -31.54 19.50
CA GLU A 202 0.60 -30.95 20.44
C GLU A 202 -0.60 -30.29 19.72
N MET A 203 -1.78 -30.42 20.31
CA MET A 203 -3.01 -29.71 19.90
C MET A 203 -3.11 -28.35 20.60
N ILE A 204 -2.93 -27.27 19.83
CA ILE A 204 -2.91 -25.89 20.34
C ILE A 204 -4.08 -25.04 19.83
N ASP A 205 -4.33 -23.92 20.51
CA ASP A 205 -5.39 -22.97 20.16
C ASP A 205 -4.80 -21.68 19.57
N VAL A 206 -5.32 -21.27 18.40
CA VAL A 206 -4.84 -20.09 17.67
C VAL A 206 -5.80 -18.93 17.85
N ILE A 207 -5.35 -17.89 18.56
CA ILE A 207 -6.14 -16.72 18.94
C ILE A 207 -5.66 -15.51 18.14
N GLY A 208 -6.57 -14.84 17.43
CA GLY A 208 -6.19 -13.72 16.58
C GLY A 208 -7.35 -12.86 16.08
N VAL A 209 -7.05 -12.01 15.10
CA VAL A 209 -8.02 -11.11 14.47
C VAL A 209 -8.13 -11.45 12.99
N THR A 210 -9.34 -11.76 12.55
CA THR A 210 -9.63 -12.23 11.18
C THR A 210 -9.33 -11.17 10.11
N LYS A 211 -9.11 -11.60 8.86
CA LYS A 211 -8.91 -10.68 7.72
C LYS A 211 -10.14 -9.75 7.61
N GLY A 212 -9.91 -8.43 7.60
CA GLY A 212 -10.96 -7.44 7.37
C GLY A 212 -11.49 -7.53 5.94
N ARG A 213 -12.80 -7.28 5.77
CA ARG A 213 -13.46 -7.17 4.45
C ARG A 213 -14.30 -5.88 4.31
N GLY A 214 -14.14 -4.92 5.23
CA GLY A 214 -14.88 -3.65 5.26
C GLY A 214 -16.38 -3.81 5.54
N PHE A 215 -17.15 -2.79 5.18
CA PHE A 215 -18.62 -2.84 5.16
C PHE A 215 -19.09 -3.79 4.04
N LYS A 216 -20.08 -4.66 4.34
CA LYS A 216 -20.70 -5.56 3.36
C LYS A 216 -22.20 -5.76 3.62
N GLY A 217 -22.94 -5.88 2.52
CA GLY A 217 -24.37 -6.23 2.51
C GLY A 217 -24.65 -7.65 3.03
N VAL A 218 -25.93 -7.92 3.29
CA VAL A 218 -26.41 -9.09 4.04
C VAL A 218 -26.02 -10.43 3.40
N THR A 219 -26.17 -10.56 2.08
CA THR A 219 -25.76 -11.75 1.30
C THR A 219 -24.29 -12.12 1.52
N SER A 220 -23.41 -11.16 1.85
CA SER A 220 -22.02 -11.46 2.21
C SER A 220 -21.80 -11.52 3.72
N ARG A 221 -22.41 -10.64 4.54
CA ARG A 221 -22.17 -10.58 6.00
C ARG A 221 -22.82 -11.72 6.79
N TRP A 222 -23.89 -12.29 6.23
CA TRP A 222 -24.76 -13.29 6.84
C TRP A 222 -25.09 -14.47 5.92
N HIS A 223 -24.67 -14.45 4.65
CA HIS A 223 -24.88 -15.54 3.69
C HIS A 223 -26.36 -15.85 3.39
N THR A 224 -27.22 -14.83 3.48
CA THR A 224 -28.64 -14.92 3.10
C THR A 224 -28.80 -15.18 1.59
N LYS A 225 -29.84 -15.94 1.21
CA LYS A 225 -30.24 -16.17 -0.20
C LYS A 225 -30.40 -14.83 -0.93
N LYS A 226 -30.06 -14.79 -2.22
CA LYS A 226 -30.39 -13.65 -3.10
C LYS A 226 -31.90 -13.67 -3.38
N LEU A 227 -32.50 -12.50 -3.53
CA LEU A 227 -33.87 -12.38 -4.06
C LEU A 227 -33.86 -12.63 -5.59
N PRO A 228 -35.03 -12.91 -6.22
CA PRO A 228 -35.15 -13.12 -7.66
C PRO A 228 -34.57 -11.99 -8.53
N ARG A 229 -34.27 -12.29 -9.80
CA ARG A 229 -33.69 -11.32 -10.76
C ARG A 229 -34.61 -10.10 -10.96
N LYS A 230 -35.92 -10.30 -11.03
CA LYS A 230 -36.94 -9.25 -11.23
C LYS A 230 -37.27 -8.43 -9.96
N THR A 231 -36.55 -8.60 -8.84
CA THR A 231 -36.86 -7.85 -7.60
C THR A 231 -36.46 -6.38 -7.68
N HIS A 232 -37.46 -5.49 -7.67
CA HIS A 232 -37.28 -4.03 -7.66
C HIS A 232 -36.53 -3.53 -6.39
N LYS A 233 -35.83 -2.40 -6.54
CA LYS A 233 -34.97 -1.77 -5.52
C LYS A 233 -33.96 -2.76 -4.91
N GLY A 234 -33.32 -3.57 -5.77
CA GLY A 234 -32.13 -4.38 -5.47
C GLY A 234 -32.36 -5.76 -4.82
N LEU A 235 -31.67 -6.79 -5.35
CA LEU A 235 -31.86 -8.20 -4.98
C LEU A 235 -30.94 -8.77 -3.88
N ARG A 236 -30.02 -7.96 -3.33
CA ARG A 236 -29.00 -8.40 -2.33
C ARG A 236 -29.35 -7.97 -0.89
N LYS A 237 -30.64 -7.94 -0.58
CA LYS A 237 -31.25 -7.56 0.71
C LYS A 237 -31.93 -8.77 1.38
N VAL A 238 -32.36 -8.61 2.62
CA VAL A 238 -33.40 -9.46 3.22
C VAL A 238 -34.74 -8.85 2.79
N ALA A 239 -35.75 -9.67 2.50
CA ALA A 239 -37.08 -9.17 2.12
C ALA A 239 -37.83 -8.60 3.33
N CYS A 240 -38.33 -9.48 4.20
CA CYS A 240 -38.93 -9.09 5.48
C CYS A 240 -37.85 -8.98 6.58
N ILE A 241 -37.87 -7.90 7.37
CA ILE A 241 -36.91 -7.66 8.47
C ILE A 241 -37.54 -7.76 9.88
N GLY A 242 -38.79 -8.20 9.97
CA GLY A 242 -39.58 -8.35 11.18
C GLY A 242 -41.07 -8.32 10.85
N ALA A 243 -41.90 -8.93 11.70
CA ALA A 243 -43.35 -8.71 11.66
C ALA A 243 -43.70 -7.31 12.17
N TRP A 244 -44.97 -6.89 12.04
CA TRP A 244 -45.48 -5.62 12.59
C TRP A 244 -45.29 -5.58 14.11
N HIS A 245 -45.70 -6.63 14.81
CA HIS A 245 -45.50 -6.81 16.23
C HIS A 245 -44.43 -7.90 16.48
N PRO A 246 -43.38 -7.62 17.28
CA PRO A 246 -43.07 -6.37 17.97
C PRO A 246 -42.58 -5.28 17.00
N SER A 247 -42.94 -4.02 17.28
CA SER A 247 -42.71 -2.80 16.47
C SER A 247 -41.25 -2.33 16.43
N ARG A 248 -40.28 -3.25 16.46
CA ARG A 248 -38.84 -2.99 16.45
C ARG A 248 -38.08 -4.10 15.72
N VAL A 249 -37.16 -3.73 14.84
CA VAL A 249 -36.30 -4.72 14.14
C VAL A 249 -35.38 -5.41 15.15
N GLN A 250 -35.56 -6.72 15.34
CA GLN A 250 -34.79 -7.49 16.31
C GLN A 250 -33.28 -7.52 15.98
N PHE A 251 -32.43 -7.54 17.02
CA PHE A 251 -30.97 -7.62 16.89
C PHE A 251 -30.45 -8.93 16.27
N THR A 252 -31.30 -9.95 16.20
CA THR A 252 -31.13 -11.24 15.53
C THR A 252 -31.11 -11.12 14.01
N VAL A 253 -31.79 -10.12 13.45
CA VAL A 253 -32.03 -9.96 12.02
C VAL A 253 -30.73 -9.65 11.26
N ALA A 254 -30.54 -10.31 10.13
CA ALA A 254 -29.37 -10.15 9.28
C ALA A 254 -29.31 -8.75 8.64
N ARG A 255 -28.70 -7.76 9.32
CA ARG A 255 -28.45 -6.40 8.78
C ARG A 255 -27.03 -6.25 8.19
N ALA A 256 -26.88 -5.35 7.22
CA ALA A 256 -25.59 -5.00 6.61
C ALA A 256 -24.59 -4.40 7.62
N GLY A 257 -23.31 -4.29 7.24
CA GLY A 257 -22.26 -3.71 8.11
C GLY A 257 -20.89 -4.39 8.00
N GLN A 258 -20.02 -4.15 8.98
CA GLN A 258 -18.67 -4.71 9.03
C GLN A 258 -18.64 -6.26 8.89
N LYS A 259 -17.81 -6.77 7.97
CA LYS A 259 -17.40 -8.19 7.88
C LYS A 259 -15.89 -8.34 8.11
N GLY A 260 -15.50 -9.24 9.01
CA GLY A 260 -14.10 -9.52 9.33
C GLY A 260 -13.46 -8.45 10.23
N TYR A 261 -12.17 -8.61 10.53
CA TYR A 261 -11.47 -7.87 11.60
C TYR A 261 -12.12 -8.10 12.99
N HIS A 262 -12.65 -9.29 13.20
CA HIS A 262 -13.22 -9.74 14.48
C HIS A 262 -12.17 -10.58 15.24
N HIS A 263 -12.13 -10.47 16.57
CA HIS A 263 -11.38 -11.43 17.41
C HIS A 263 -12.03 -12.82 17.32
N ARG A 264 -11.21 -13.87 17.18
CA ARG A 264 -11.61 -15.28 17.18
C ARG A 264 -10.52 -16.14 17.80
N THR A 265 -10.94 -17.29 18.32
CA THR A 265 -10.10 -18.42 18.70
C THR A 265 -10.50 -19.58 17.80
N GLU A 266 -9.53 -20.21 17.13
CA GLU A 266 -9.70 -21.51 16.49
C GLU A 266 -8.98 -22.54 17.37
N ILE A 267 -9.72 -23.51 17.91
CA ILE A 267 -9.17 -24.53 18.81
C ILE A 267 -8.63 -25.75 18.04
N ASN A 268 -7.88 -26.61 18.74
CA ASN A 268 -7.46 -27.93 18.27
C ASN A 268 -6.73 -27.89 16.91
N LYS A 269 -5.71 -27.03 16.80
CA LYS A 269 -4.77 -27.00 15.67
C LYS A 269 -3.55 -27.83 16.05
N LYS A 270 -3.38 -28.98 15.41
CA LYS A 270 -2.22 -29.85 15.63
C LYS A 270 -0.95 -29.21 15.06
N ILE A 271 0.13 -29.24 15.83
CA ILE A 271 1.49 -28.95 15.38
C ILE A 271 1.97 -30.13 14.52
N TYR A 272 2.49 -29.83 13.33
CA TYR A 272 3.05 -30.81 12.39
C TYR A 272 4.57 -30.75 12.32
N ARG A 273 5.17 -29.59 12.60
CA ARG A 273 6.61 -29.44 12.80
C ARG A 273 6.90 -28.20 13.64
N LEU A 274 7.75 -28.37 14.65
CA LEU A 274 8.53 -27.28 15.24
C LEU A 274 9.83 -27.16 14.45
N GLY A 275 9.87 -26.24 13.50
CA GLY A 275 11.04 -26.01 12.67
C GLY A 275 11.97 -24.99 13.33
N LYS A 276 13.26 -25.33 13.47
CA LYS A 276 14.28 -24.36 13.85
C LYS A 276 14.45 -23.28 12.77
N GLY A 277 15.03 -22.14 13.15
CA GLY A 277 15.43 -21.07 12.25
C GLY A 277 16.73 -21.37 11.49
N TYR A 278 17.20 -20.40 10.71
CA TYR A 278 18.55 -20.43 10.16
C TYR A 278 19.54 -20.29 11.31
N HIS A 279 20.43 -21.26 11.47
CA HIS A 279 21.40 -21.33 12.56
C HIS A 279 22.78 -21.62 12.00
N THR A 280 23.81 -21.12 12.69
CA THR A 280 25.19 -21.44 12.34
C THR A 280 25.59 -22.70 13.10
N LYS A 281 26.04 -23.73 12.39
CA LYS A 281 26.71 -24.90 12.96
C LYS A 281 28.02 -25.07 12.22
N ASP A 282 29.12 -25.31 12.94
CA ASP A 282 30.44 -25.58 12.35
C ASP A 282 30.86 -24.46 11.36
N ASN A 283 30.59 -23.19 11.75
CA ASN A 283 30.69 -21.95 10.96
C ASN A 283 29.89 -21.89 9.64
N LYS A 284 29.13 -22.93 9.29
CA LYS A 284 28.26 -22.99 8.11
C LYS A 284 26.83 -22.58 8.48
N LEU A 285 26.20 -21.77 7.61
CA LEU A 285 24.82 -21.30 7.83
C LEU A 285 23.80 -22.34 7.34
N VAL A 286 23.32 -23.16 8.28
CA VAL A 286 22.34 -24.23 8.07
C VAL A 286 20.96 -23.63 7.77
N LYS A 287 20.33 -24.12 6.67
CA LYS A 287 19.05 -23.63 6.14
C LYS A 287 18.06 -24.75 5.77
N ASN A 288 18.41 -26.01 6.01
CA ASN A 288 17.70 -27.23 5.59
C ASN A 288 16.42 -27.52 6.42
N ASN A 289 15.69 -26.47 6.81
CA ASN A 289 14.63 -26.53 7.80
C ASN A 289 13.32 -27.18 7.28
N ALA A 290 13.31 -27.65 6.04
CA ALA A 290 12.20 -28.35 5.39
C ALA A 290 12.62 -29.64 4.64
N SER A 291 13.84 -30.13 4.81
CA SER A 291 14.16 -31.54 4.50
C SER A 291 13.40 -32.49 5.45
N THR A 292 13.21 -33.74 5.07
CA THR A 292 12.61 -34.80 5.91
C THR A 292 13.40 -36.10 5.79
N GLU A 293 13.08 -37.11 6.58
CA GLU A 293 13.70 -38.44 6.51
C GLU A 293 13.57 -39.09 5.12
N TYR A 294 12.48 -38.81 4.41
CA TYR A 294 12.19 -39.32 3.06
C TYR A 294 12.64 -38.36 1.94
N ASP A 295 12.90 -37.10 2.28
CA ASP A 295 13.19 -36.01 1.35
C ASP A 295 14.47 -35.31 1.81
N THR A 296 15.58 -35.91 1.40
CA THR A 296 16.96 -35.51 1.75
C THR A 296 17.38 -34.18 1.11
N THR A 297 16.53 -33.54 0.29
CA THR A 297 16.90 -32.30 -0.41
C THR A 297 17.12 -31.16 0.59
N GLU A 298 18.26 -30.49 0.51
CA GLU A 298 18.63 -29.38 1.40
C GLU A 298 17.82 -28.10 1.10
N LYS A 299 16.58 -28.05 1.59
CA LYS A 299 15.65 -26.94 1.37
C LYS A 299 15.15 -26.31 2.66
N SER A 300 14.96 -24.99 2.60
CA SER A 300 14.31 -24.22 3.66
C SER A 300 12.79 -24.24 3.50
N ILE A 301 12.05 -23.92 4.57
CA ILE A 301 10.58 -23.75 4.52
C ILE A 301 10.11 -22.61 3.60
N ASN A 302 11.03 -21.77 3.09
CA ASN A 302 10.69 -20.70 2.17
C ASN A 302 10.47 -21.24 0.76
N PRO A 303 9.30 -21.00 0.15
CA PRO A 303 9.11 -21.35 -1.25
C PRO A 303 10.01 -20.51 -2.16
N MET A 304 10.26 -20.95 -3.39
CA MET A 304 10.99 -20.16 -4.39
C MET A 304 10.41 -18.74 -4.52
N GLY A 305 11.26 -17.71 -4.42
CA GLY A 305 10.86 -16.29 -4.36
C GLY A 305 10.37 -15.80 -2.98
N GLY A 306 10.42 -16.63 -1.94
CA GLY A 306 9.95 -16.34 -0.58
C GLY A 306 8.42 -16.38 -0.45
N PHE A 307 7.89 -16.30 0.77
CA PHE A 307 6.43 -16.32 0.97
C PHE A 307 5.80 -15.03 0.40
N PRO A 308 4.87 -15.12 -0.58
CA PRO A 308 4.40 -13.93 -1.31
C PRO A 308 3.75 -12.88 -0.40
N ARG A 309 4.22 -11.62 -0.49
CA ARG A 309 3.87 -10.48 0.38
C ARG A 309 4.29 -10.63 1.87
N TYR A 310 4.97 -11.70 2.24
CA TYR A 310 5.64 -11.83 3.55
C TYR A 310 7.12 -11.47 3.45
N GLY A 311 7.87 -12.21 2.62
CA GLY A 311 9.33 -12.29 2.64
C GLY A 311 9.77 -13.69 3.04
N GLU A 312 11.01 -13.83 3.50
CA GLU A 312 11.53 -15.08 4.08
C GLU A 312 11.12 -15.23 5.55
N VAL A 313 10.90 -16.48 5.96
CA VAL A 313 11.00 -16.96 7.34
C VAL A 313 12.47 -17.27 7.60
N ARG A 314 13.05 -16.69 8.66
CA ARG A 314 14.46 -16.94 9.06
C ARG A 314 14.59 -17.42 10.50
N ASN A 315 13.59 -17.15 11.33
CA ASN A 315 13.53 -17.58 12.72
C ASN A 315 12.87 -18.96 12.84
N ASP A 316 12.85 -19.55 14.04
CA ASP A 316 12.03 -20.71 14.38
C ASP A 316 10.57 -20.51 13.90
N PHE A 317 9.90 -21.61 13.55
CA PHE A 317 8.52 -21.57 13.05
C PHE A 317 7.71 -22.78 13.49
N VAL A 318 6.40 -22.56 13.63
CA VAL A 318 5.41 -23.62 13.84
C VAL A 318 4.68 -23.88 12.53
N MET A 319 4.71 -25.14 12.07
CA MET A 319 3.81 -25.63 11.03
C MET A 319 2.54 -26.17 11.69
N LEU A 320 1.38 -25.57 11.37
CA LEU A 320 0.07 -25.99 11.89
C LEU A 320 -0.81 -26.59 10.80
N LYS A 321 -1.57 -27.63 11.15
CA LYS A 321 -2.58 -28.24 10.28
C LYS A 321 -3.63 -27.21 9.82
N GLY A 322 -3.86 -27.17 8.51
CA GLY A 322 -4.92 -26.40 7.87
C GLY A 322 -4.71 -24.88 7.87
N CYS A 323 -5.81 -24.15 7.70
CA CYS A 323 -5.82 -22.69 7.77
C CYS A 323 -5.95 -22.18 9.22
N VAL A 324 -5.59 -20.91 9.43
CA VAL A 324 -5.82 -20.18 10.68
C VAL A 324 -6.29 -18.75 10.41
N VAL A 325 -6.84 -18.06 11.41
CA VAL A 325 -7.28 -16.65 11.31
C VAL A 325 -6.22 -15.70 10.73
N GLY A 326 -6.71 -14.65 10.05
CA GLY A 326 -5.91 -13.48 9.68
C GLY A 326 -5.14 -13.59 8.36
N PRO A 327 -4.67 -12.43 7.83
CA PRO A 327 -3.81 -12.34 6.65
C PRO A 327 -2.35 -12.70 6.99
N LYS A 328 -1.49 -12.80 5.96
CA LYS A 328 -0.03 -12.82 6.13
C LYS A 328 0.45 -11.57 6.89
N LYS A 329 1.63 -11.65 7.52
CA LYS A 329 2.23 -10.63 8.43
C LYS A 329 1.44 -10.35 9.72
N ARG A 330 0.26 -10.94 9.94
CA ARG A 330 -0.54 -10.80 11.17
C ARG A 330 0.14 -11.50 12.35
N VAL A 331 0.25 -10.79 13.48
CA VAL A 331 0.55 -11.40 14.78
C VAL A 331 -0.65 -12.24 15.27
N LEU A 332 -0.37 -13.47 15.68
CA LEU A 332 -1.27 -14.42 16.31
C LEU A 332 -0.77 -14.72 17.72
N THR A 333 -1.67 -15.19 18.58
CA THR A 333 -1.33 -15.70 19.90
C THR A 333 -1.65 -17.17 19.93
N LEU A 334 -0.62 -17.98 20.12
CA LEU A 334 -0.75 -19.42 20.35
C LEU A 334 -1.00 -19.63 21.85
N ARG A 335 -1.80 -20.64 22.20
CA ARG A 335 -2.08 -21.03 23.58
C ARG A 335 -2.16 -22.55 23.64
N LYS A 336 -1.71 -23.18 24.73
CA LYS A 336 -2.04 -24.58 25.01
C LYS A 336 -3.57 -24.74 25.04
N SER A 337 -4.07 -25.93 24.71
CA SER A 337 -5.51 -26.14 24.66
C SER A 337 -6.14 -26.08 26.07
N LEU A 338 -7.42 -25.66 26.14
CA LEU A 338 -8.16 -25.61 27.43
C LEU A 338 -8.77 -26.96 27.84
N LEU A 339 -8.70 -27.95 26.96
CA LEU A 339 -9.37 -29.24 27.10
C LEU A 339 -8.30 -30.33 27.02
N THR A 340 -8.39 -31.33 27.89
CA THR A 340 -7.58 -32.54 27.82
C THR A 340 -7.89 -33.31 26.52
N GLN A 341 -6.85 -33.69 25.78
CA GLN A 341 -6.98 -34.17 24.40
C GLN A 341 -6.83 -35.69 24.33
N THR A 342 -7.93 -36.42 24.50
CA THR A 342 -7.95 -37.90 24.53
C THR A 342 -8.27 -38.55 23.18
N LYS A 343 -8.64 -37.78 22.16
CA LYS A 343 -9.05 -38.32 20.85
C LYS A 343 -7.85 -38.86 20.07
N ARG A 344 -8.00 -40.00 19.38
CA ARG A 344 -6.94 -40.62 18.54
C ARG A 344 -6.26 -39.61 17.60
N VAL A 345 -7.00 -38.73 16.93
CA VAL A 345 -6.48 -37.68 16.02
C VAL A 345 -5.64 -36.59 16.73
N ALA A 346 -5.79 -36.44 18.05
CA ALA A 346 -4.93 -35.57 18.85
C ALA A 346 -3.63 -36.26 19.26
N LEU A 347 -3.67 -37.56 19.58
CA LEU A 347 -2.53 -38.38 20.02
C LEU A 347 -1.70 -38.96 18.87
N GLU A 348 -2.25 -39.01 17.65
CA GLU A 348 -1.59 -39.36 16.38
C GLU A 348 -0.20 -38.71 16.25
N LYS A 349 0.88 -39.49 16.12
CA LYS A 349 2.22 -38.94 15.82
C LYS A 349 2.31 -38.49 14.36
N ILE A 350 3.05 -37.43 14.05
CA ILE A 350 3.15 -36.87 12.68
C ILE A 350 4.58 -36.98 12.14
N SER A 351 4.85 -38.05 11.39
CA SER A 351 5.93 -38.06 10.40
C SER A 351 5.52 -37.23 9.17
N LEU A 352 6.49 -36.56 8.52
CA LEU A 352 6.29 -35.84 7.26
C LEU A 352 7.17 -36.47 6.20
N LYS A 353 6.61 -36.81 5.04
CA LYS A 353 7.35 -37.40 3.91
C LYS A 353 7.82 -36.36 2.90
N PHE A 354 7.09 -35.25 2.75
CA PHE A 354 7.44 -34.19 1.81
C PHE A 354 6.90 -32.83 2.25
N ILE A 355 7.66 -31.77 1.97
CA ILE A 355 7.24 -30.37 2.17
C ILE A 355 7.39 -29.61 0.85
N ASP A 356 6.28 -29.03 0.37
CA ASP A 356 6.23 -28.29 -0.89
C ASP A 356 6.81 -26.86 -0.73
N THR A 357 7.96 -26.63 -1.35
CA THR A 357 8.69 -25.36 -1.46
C THR A 357 8.61 -24.74 -2.87
N SER A 358 7.74 -25.24 -3.73
CA SER A 358 7.52 -24.62 -5.05
C SER A 358 7.07 -23.16 -4.95
N SER A 359 7.35 -22.33 -5.97
CA SER A 359 6.92 -20.93 -5.98
C SER A 359 5.41 -20.79 -5.75
N LYS A 360 5.04 -20.02 -4.73
CA LYS A 360 3.65 -19.65 -4.42
C LYS A 360 3.24 -18.31 -5.06
N PHE A 361 4.07 -17.77 -5.96
CA PHE A 361 3.80 -16.59 -6.76
C PHE A 361 3.60 -17.02 -8.22
N GLY A 362 2.38 -17.44 -8.55
CA GLY A 362 2.07 -18.21 -9.76
C GLY A 362 2.03 -19.72 -9.46
N HIS A 363 2.28 -20.53 -10.49
CA HIS A 363 2.32 -21.99 -10.39
C HIS A 363 3.78 -22.47 -10.49
N GLY A 364 4.46 -22.61 -9.35
CA GLY A 364 5.81 -23.18 -9.32
C GLY A 364 5.81 -24.66 -9.66
N ARG A 365 6.68 -25.08 -10.58
CA ARG A 365 6.88 -26.50 -10.94
C ARG A 365 8.01 -27.16 -10.15
N PHE A 366 9.05 -26.40 -9.81
CA PHE A 366 10.25 -26.88 -9.13
C PHE A 366 10.22 -26.57 -7.64
N GLN A 367 10.88 -27.38 -6.82
CA GLN A 367 11.01 -27.21 -5.36
C GLN A 367 12.22 -26.34 -4.99
N THR A 368 13.33 -26.45 -5.72
CA THR A 368 14.59 -25.73 -5.46
C THR A 368 15.09 -24.95 -6.68
N HIS A 369 16.05 -24.03 -6.46
CA HIS A 369 16.71 -23.32 -7.55
C HIS A 369 17.72 -24.20 -8.31
N ALA A 370 18.36 -25.17 -7.64
CA ALA A 370 19.30 -26.10 -8.28
C ALA A 370 18.57 -27.02 -9.27
N GLU A 371 17.49 -27.67 -8.82
CA GLU A 371 16.56 -28.47 -9.64
C GLU A 371 16.02 -27.69 -10.84
N LYS A 372 15.57 -26.43 -10.63
CA LYS A 372 15.13 -25.58 -11.73
C LYS A 372 16.25 -25.33 -12.75
N ASN A 373 17.46 -25.02 -12.29
CA ASN A 373 18.58 -24.72 -13.17
C ASN A 373 19.04 -25.97 -13.93
N ALA A 374 19.05 -27.14 -13.29
CA ALA A 374 19.34 -28.42 -13.94
C ALA A 374 18.30 -28.75 -15.02
N PHE A 375 17.01 -28.57 -14.74
CA PHE A 375 15.95 -28.80 -15.73
C PHE A 375 15.94 -27.78 -16.88
N MET A 376 16.24 -26.51 -16.61
CA MET A 376 16.21 -25.45 -17.64
C MET A 376 17.51 -25.32 -18.45
N GLY A 377 18.60 -25.93 -17.99
CA GLY A 377 19.93 -25.76 -18.58
C GLY A 377 20.47 -24.32 -18.48
N PRO A 378 21.60 -24.03 -19.15
CA PRO A 378 22.12 -22.68 -19.25
C PRO A 378 21.18 -21.80 -20.09
N THR A 379 20.59 -20.77 -19.49
CA THR A 379 19.70 -19.85 -20.22
C THR A 379 20.48 -18.62 -20.72
N LYS A 380 19.95 -17.87 -21.69
CA LYS A 380 20.63 -16.70 -22.29
C LYS A 380 21.23 -15.72 -21.27
N LYS A 381 20.54 -15.45 -20.15
CA LYS A 381 21.04 -14.59 -19.07
C LYS A 381 22.30 -15.14 -18.35
N ASP A 382 22.47 -16.46 -18.33
CA ASP A 382 23.59 -17.15 -17.67
C ASP A 382 24.80 -17.25 -18.61
N LEU A 383 24.56 -17.29 -19.93
CA LEU A 383 25.59 -17.15 -20.97
C LEU A 383 26.08 -15.71 -21.12
N GLU A 384 25.18 -14.71 -20.98
CA GLU A 384 25.55 -13.29 -20.95
C GLU A 384 26.27 -12.87 -19.66
N ALA A 385 26.15 -13.63 -18.57
CA ALA A 385 26.77 -13.29 -17.29
C ALA A 385 28.31 -13.29 -17.32
N PRO A 386 29.01 -14.37 -17.74
CA PRO A 386 30.46 -14.36 -17.83
C PRO A 386 30.98 -13.32 -18.83
N VAL A 387 30.29 -13.09 -19.95
CA VAL A 387 30.67 -12.05 -20.93
C VAL A 387 30.63 -10.64 -20.31
N LYS A 388 29.66 -10.35 -19.44
CA LYS A 388 29.58 -9.07 -18.72
C LYS A 388 30.61 -8.93 -17.62
N VAL A 389 30.98 -10.03 -16.94
CA VAL A 389 32.09 -10.03 -15.98
C VAL A 389 33.42 -9.81 -16.72
N ALA A 390 33.65 -10.50 -17.83
CA ALA A 390 34.83 -10.34 -18.68
C ALA A 390 35.00 -8.89 -19.16
N HIS A 391 33.94 -8.28 -19.68
CA HIS A 391 33.95 -6.87 -20.08
C HIS A 391 34.14 -5.88 -18.92
N GLN A 392 33.80 -6.25 -17.68
CA GLN A 392 34.08 -5.42 -16.51
C GLN A 392 35.55 -5.56 -16.06
N SER A 393 36.13 -6.76 -16.09
CA SER A 393 37.58 -6.94 -15.85
C SER A 393 38.45 -6.32 -16.95
N SER A 394 38.00 -6.34 -18.22
CA SER A 394 38.76 -5.74 -19.33
C SER A 394 38.66 -4.21 -19.39
N GLN A 395 37.89 -3.57 -18.51
CA GLN A 395 37.81 -2.11 -18.38
C GLN A 395 38.71 -1.56 -17.26
N GLN A 396 39.57 -2.39 -16.66
CA GLN A 396 40.41 -2.02 -15.51
C GLN A 396 41.92 -1.94 -15.81
N TYR A 397 42.31 -1.99 -17.09
CA TYR A 397 43.68 -1.77 -17.55
C TYR A 397 43.73 -0.78 -18.73
N ASN A 398 44.64 0.19 -18.63
CA ASN A 398 45.07 1.20 -19.61
C ASN A 398 44.04 1.73 -20.63
N ILE A 399 43.51 2.92 -20.36
CA ILE A 399 43.11 3.90 -21.40
C ILE A 399 43.71 5.25 -21.02
N ASP A 400 44.55 5.82 -21.89
CA ASP A 400 45.13 7.15 -21.72
C ASP A 400 44.06 8.26 -21.77
N PRO A 401 44.19 9.35 -20.98
CA PRO A 401 43.23 10.45 -20.95
C PRO A 401 43.32 11.40 -22.17
N ARG A 402 43.80 10.91 -23.33
CA ARG A 402 44.13 11.71 -24.53
C ARG A 402 43.64 11.12 -25.86
N TYR A 403 42.48 10.47 -25.88
CA TYR A 403 41.71 10.27 -27.12
C TYR A 403 40.21 10.51 -26.90
N TYR A 404 39.74 11.69 -27.34
CA TYR A 404 38.33 11.92 -27.63
C TYR A 404 38.09 11.57 -29.11
N HIS A 405 37.47 10.42 -29.37
CA HIS A 405 36.84 10.15 -30.66
C HIS A 405 35.36 9.81 -30.48
N SER A 406 34.53 10.78 -30.89
CA SER A 406 33.29 10.65 -31.67
C SER A 406 32.30 9.49 -31.46
N ASP A 407 31.02 9.88 -31.59
CA ASP A 407 29.88 9.05 -32.00
C ASP A 407 29.25 8.07 -30.99
N GLN A 408 28.40 8.64 -30.14
CA GLN A 408 27.13 7.97 -29.82
C GLN A 408 25.94 8.95 -29.76
N SER A 409 25.28 9.12 -30.91
CA SER A 409 23.98 9.81 -31.14
C SER A 409 23.85 11.26 -30.65
N ASP A 410 23.80 12.21 -31.59
CA ASP A 410 23.47 13.60 -31.28
C ASP A 410 21.98 13.76 -30.89
N LEU A 411 21.74 14.10 -29.62
CA LEU A 411 20.38 14.18 -29.06
C LEU A 411 19.54 15.32 -29.64
N PHE A 412 20.17 16.40 -30.13
CA PHE A 412 19.47 17.53 -30.77
C PHE A 412 18.97 17.17 -32.17
N ALA A 413 19.80 16.48 -32.96
CA ALA A 413 19.38 15.89 -34.23
C ALA A 413 18.21 14.87 -34.05
N LEU A 414 18.11 14.22 -32.89
CA LEU A 414 17.01 13.32 -32.56
C LEU A 414 15.68 14.04 -32.24
N MET A 415 15.65 15.39 -32.28
CA MET A 415 14.44 16.21 -32.41
C MET A 415 14.47 17.13 -33.66
N GLY A 416 15.46 17.00 -34.55
CA GLY A 416 15.60 17.87 -35.73
C GLY A 416 15.96 19.32 -35.41
N LEU A 417 16.62 19.56 -34.28
CA LEU A 417 17.13 20.89 -33.89
C LEU A 417 18.62 21.00 -34.21
N GLU A 418 19.05 22.15 -34.74
CA GLU A 418 20.46 22.49 -34.84
C GLU A 418 21.06 22.78 -33.46
N LYS A 419 22.36 22.56 -33.31
CA LYS A 419 23.11 22.95 -32.11
C LYS A 419 23.40 24.45 -32.14
N PRO A 420 23.08 25.22 -31.09
CA PRO A 420 23.71 26.52 -30.92
C PRO A 420 25.24 26.34 -30.82
N GLY A 421 26.00 27.29 -31.38
CA GLY A 421 27.46 27.24 -31.42
C GLY A 421 28.09 27.14 -30.02
N SER A 422 29.31 26.58 -29.97
CA SER A 422 30.01 26.18 -28.74
C SER A 422 30.23 27.30 -27.72
N GLN A 423 29.25 27.50 -26.82
CA GLN A 423 29.41 28.20 -25.54
C GLN A 423 28.70 27.41 -24.44
N ASP A 424 29.41 27.09 -23.34
CA ASP A 424 28.88 26.32 -22.21
C ASP A 424 27.95 27.17 -21.33
N ILE A 425 26.74 27.43 -21.82
CA ILE A 425 25.68 28.14 -21.08
C ILE A 425 25.11 27.19 -20.00
N SER A 426 25.83 27.06 -18.90
CA SER A 426 25.34 26.33 -17.73
C SER A 426 24.18 27.07 -17.06
N TYR A 427 23.22 26.30 -16.54
CA TYR A 427 21.96 26.78 -15.94
C TYR A 427 22.11 27.76 -14.75
N GLY A 428 23.32 27.96 -14.23
CA GLY A 428 23.60 28.81 -13.07
C GLY A 428 23.65 30.31 -13.35
N SER A 429 23.86 30.74 -14.61
CA SER A 429 24.06 32.16 -14.95
C SER A 429 22.76 32.96 -15.12
N ILE A 430 21.66 32.31 -15.51
CA ILE A 430 20.45 33.01 -16.00
C ILE A 430 19.44 33.32 -14.87
N PHE A 431 19.34 32.48 -13.83
CA PHE A 431 18.24 32.56 -12.85
C PHE A 431 18.64 32.58 -11.36
N LEU A 432 19.90 32.88 -11.01
CA LEU A 432 20.31 33.11 -9.61
C LEU A 432 21.35 34.24 -9.46
N ARG A 433 20.87 35.47 -9.28
CA ARG A 433 21.59 36.52 -8.52
C ARG A 433 20.63 37.20 -7.53
N PRO A 434 20.92 37.20 -6.22
CA PRO A 434 20.21 38.05 -5.26
C PRO A 434 20.44 39.53 -5.56
N THR A 435 19.40 40.35 -5.37
CA THR A 435 19.44 41.80 -5.62
C THR A 435 20.25 42.55 -4.57
N SER A 436 21.43 43.09 -4.94
CA SER A 436 21.99 44.33 -4.34
C SER A 436 23.20 44.85 -5.15
N ARG A 437 23.51 46.15 -4.97
CA ARG A 437 24.73 46.89 -5.39
C ARG A 437 24.87 47.33 -6.86
N PHE A 438 24.38 48.53 -7.13
CA PHE A 438 25.16 49.61 -7.78
C PHE A 438 26.50 49.84 -7.02
N SER A 439 27.59 50.40 -7.56
CA SER A 439 28.00 50.86 -8.91
C SER A 439 29.55 51.10 -8.88
N SER A 440 30.29 51.89 -9.69
CA SER A 440 30.03 52.83 -10.81
C SER A 440 31.36 53.21 -11.49
N GLN A 441 31.46 53.12 -12.83
CA GLN A 441 32.45 53.79 -13.70
C GLN A 441 31.78 53.95 -15.08
N GLN A 442 31.26 55.14 -15.43
CA GLN A 442 31.97 56.26 -16.07
C GLN A 442 32.43 56.00 -17.51
N GLN A 443 31.67 56.51 -18.49
CA GLN A 443 32.19 57.52 -19.43
C GLN A 443 31.06 58.33 -20.09
N ASN A 444 31.19 59.66 -19.97
CA ASN A 444 30.68 60.77 -20.78
C ASN A 444 29.16 60.98 -21.06
N PHE A 445 28.77 62.25 -20.84
CA PHE A 445 27.51 62.96 -21.10
C PHE A 445 27.38 63.40 -22.59
N PRO A 446 26.27 64.00 -23.10
CA PRO A 446 25.18 64.72 -22.38
C PRO A 446 23.75 64.37 -22.90
N ASN A 447 22.62 64.99 -22.50
CA ASN A 447 22.34 66.15 -21.62
C ASN A 447 20.90 66.08 -21.00
N GLN A 448 20.52 67.08 -20.18
CA GLN A 448 19.17 67.47 -19.68
C GLN A 448 18.51 66.67 -18.51
N ILE A 449 18.52 67.29 -17.31
CA ILE A 449 17.35 67.79 -16.52
C ILE A 449 16.17 66.80 -16.28
N SER A 450 15.66 66.54 -15.06
CA SER A 450 15.58 67.35 -13.83
C SER A 450 15.62 66.57 -12.48
N THR A 451 15.86 67.34 -11.42
CA THR A 451 15.66 67.11 -9.97
C THR A 451 14.35 66.39 -9.58
N SER A 452 14.16 65.69 -8.44
CA SER A 452 14.49 65.95 -7.02
C SER A 452 14.06 64.73 -6.13
N SER A 453 14.28 64.63 -4.80
CA SER A 453 15.41 64.96 -3.88
C SER A 453 15.15 64.36 -2.46
N PHE A 454 16.21 64.16 -1.64
CA PHE A 454 16.24 63.75 -0.20
C PHE A 454 15.55 62.41 0.19
N GLN A 455 16.12 61.47 0.97
CA GLN A 455 16.94 61.47 2.20
C GLN A 455 16.20 61.90 3.49
N ASN A 456 16.08 60.97 4.46
CA ASN A 456 16.90 61.04 5.69
C ASN A 456 16.76 59.78 6.56
N SER A 457 17.72 59.60 7.47
CA SER A 457 17.81 58.49 8.43
C SER A 457 18.32 59.01 9.77
N VAL A 458 17.62 58.72 10.88
CA VAL A 458 18.15 58.92 12.25
C VAL A 458 17.70 57.78 13.16
N ASP A 459 18.66 57.35 13.96
CA ASP A 459 18.73 56.24 14.91
C ASP A 459 17.83 56.25 16.17
N LEU A 460 17.96 55.11 16.87
CA LEU A 460 18.14 54.95 18.33
C LEU A 460 16.94 54.70 19.28
N ASN A 461 17.30 53.99 20.36
CA ASN A 461 16.52 53.69 21.57
C ASN A 461 16.50 54.96 22.48
N THR A 462 15.77 55.09 23.60
CA THR A 462 15.28 54.12 24.60
C THR A 462 14.24 54.81 25.50
N GLY A 463 13.37 54.06 26.21
CA GLY A 463 12.61 54.64 27.33
C GLY A 463 11.40 53.81 27.76
N ASN A 464 11.24 53.58 29.07
CA ASN A 464 10.12 52.80 29.63
C ASN A 464 9.79 53.25 31.07
N SER A 465 8.56 53.69 31.34
CA SER A 465 7.97 53.58 32.69
C SER A 465 6.44 53.71 32.70
N ASN A 466 5.80 52.61 33.10
CA ASN A 466 4.65 52.51 34.03
C ASN A 466 3.45 53.47 33.91
N SER A 467 2.26 52.87 33.70
CA SER A 467 1.29 52.80 34.81
C SER A 467 0.35 51.58 34.70
N ASN A 468 -0.07 51.09 35.87
CA ASN A 468 -1.31 50.35 36.20
C ASN A 468 -1.78 49.12 35.36
N GLY A 469 -2.04 48.00 36.06
CA GLY A 469 -3.40 47.43 35.98
C GLY A 469 -3.63 45.94 35.65
N ILE A 470 -3.19 45.02 36.52
CA ILE A 470 -4.04 43.94 37.08
C ILE A 470 -4.70 42.86 36.13
N ASN A 471 -4.25 41.61 36.34
CA ASN A 471 -5.00 40.31 36.32
C ASN A 471 -5.19 39.37 35.07
N ILE A 472 -4.67 38.14 35.29
CA ILE A 472 -5.32 36.80 35.11
C ILE A 472 -5.39 36.11 33.71
N ARG A 473 -4.40 35.22 33.52
CA ARG A 473 -4.50 33.76 33.19
C ARG A 473 -5.67 33.23 32.30
N GLY A 474 -5.44 33.18 30.98
CA GLY A 474 -5.03 31.94 30.26
C GLY A 474 -6.02 30.79 29.92
N ILE A 475 -5.44 29.78 29.24
CA ILE A 475 -5.96 28.43 28.86
C ILE A 475 -7.11 28.34 27.82
N ARG A 476 -6.81 27.72 26.65
CA ARG A 476 -7.56 26.64 25.92
C ARG A 476 -7.16 26.66 24.43
N THR A 477 -6.37 25.70 23.94
CA THR A 477 -6.73 24.37 23.40
C THR A 477 -7.58 24.39 22.12
N TYR A 478 -7.02 23.85 21.04
CA TYR A 478 -7.76 23.39 19.85
C TYR A 478 -8.88 22.42 20.22
N ASP A 479 -10.11 22.72 19.81
CA ASP A 479 -11.00 21.79 19.10
C ASP A 479 -12.13 22.62 18.44
N GLU A 480 -13.03 21.95 17.71
CA GLU A 480 -14.26 22.49 17.07
C GLU A 480 -14.11 23.30 15.77
N LEU A 481 -14.42 22.64 14.65
CA LEU A 481 -15.35 23.14 13.62
C LEU A 481 -15.84 21.95 12.78
N ASN A 482 -17.02 21.41 13.11
CA ASN A 482 -17.59 20.26 12.41
C ASN A 482 -19.12 20.16 12.59
N TYR A 483 -19.84 21.19 12.17
CA TYR A 483 -21.31 21.21 12.15
C TYR A 483 -21.82 22.08 10.99
N TYR A 484 -22.50 21.47 10.02
CA TYR A 484 -23.52 22.12 9.19
C TYR A 484 -24.52 21.06 8.75
N HIS A 485 -25.78 21.19 9.18
CA HIS A 485 -26.85 20.26 8.83
C HIS A 485 -28.21 20.96 8.95
N GLY A 486 -28.98 20.96 7.86
CA GLY A 486 -30.17 21.80 7.72
C GLY A 486 -29.83 23.24 7.29
N GLN A 487 -30.75 24.00 6.68
CA GLN A 487 -32.10 23.65 6.22
C GLN A 487 -32.35 24.25 4.84
N ALA A 488 -33.25 23.66 4.06
CA ALA A 488 -33.72 24.21 2.80
C ALA A 488 -35.23 24.52 2.91
N THR A 489 -35.56 25.80 2.97
CA THR A 489 -36.93 26.33 2.91
C THR A 489 -37.19 26.90 1.51
N ALA A 490 -38.42 26.77 1.02
CA ALA A 490 -38.82 27.23 -0.31
C ALA A 490 -39.74 28.44 -0.20
N THR A 491 -39.79 29.28 -1.25
CA THR A 491 -41.00 30.02 -1.67
C THR A 491 -40.83 30.67 -3.05
N THR A 492 -41.73 30.37 -4.00
CA THR A 492 -42.24 31.28 -5.09
C THR A 492 -41.22 31.88 -6.09
N ARG A 493 -41.55 32.36 -7.30
CA ARG A 493 -42.71 32.39 -8.25
C ARG A 493 -42.06 32.65 -9.64
N SER A 494 -42.67 32.58 -10.83
CA SER A 494 -44.00 32.24 -11.39
C SER A 494 -43.72 31.73 -12.85
N GLN A 495 -44.60 31.49 -13.82
CA GLN A 495 -46.05 31.68 -14.03
C GLN A 495 -46.68 30.39 -14.61
N SER A 496 -47.85 30.50 -15.25
CA SER A 496 -48.57 29.43 -15.96
C SER A 496 -49.53 30.04 -16.98
N HIS A 497 -49.70 29.46 -18.18
CA HIS A 497 -50.84 29.73 -19.07
C HIS A 497 -51.40 28.44 -19.71
N TYR A 498 -52.60 28.54 -20.26
CA TYR A 498 -53.61 27.48 -20.35
C TYR A 498 -53.62 26.70 -21.70
N LEU A 499 -53.86 25.37 -21.64
CA LEU A 499 -55.04 24.60 -22.15
C LEU A 499 -55.96 25.21 -23.27
N PRO A 500 -56.85 24.45 -23.99
CA PRO A 500 -57.14 22.97 -24.01
C PRO A 500 -57.60 22.31 -25.38
N VAL A 501 -58.16 21.08 -25.31
CA VAL A 501 -59.23 20.37 -26.10
C VAL A 501 -59.04 19.66 -27.50
N ILE A 502 -59.80 18.53 -27.65
CA ILE A 502 -60.27 17.76 -28.86
C ILE A 502 -59.18 17.08 -29.76
N GLY A 503 -59.34 15.88 -30.36
CA GLY A 503 -60.36 14.80 -30.30
C GLY A 503 -60.53 14.03 -31.64
N PHE A 504 -61.02 12.76 -31.60
CA PHE A 504 -61.40 11.89 -32.77
C PHE A 504 -60.25 11.49 -33.75
N HIS A 505 -60.37 10.53 -34.71
CA HIS A 505 -60.88 9.13 -34.66
C HIS A 505 -60.35 8.28 -35.84
N SER A 506 -60.52 6.95 -35.77
CA SER A 506 -60.62 5.96 -36.89
C SER A 506 -59.41 5.60 -37.82
N ALA A 507 -59.33 4.28 -38.10
CA ALA A 507 -59.01 3.56 -39.36
C ALA A 507 -57.82 3.94 -40.29
N GLY A 508 -57.12 2.90 -40.79
CA GLY A 508 -56.18 3.00 -41.92
C GLY A 508 -55.53 1.65 -42.26
N TYR A 509 -55.66 1.18 -43.51
CA TYR A 509 -55.23 -0.17 -43.94
C TYR A 509 -53.75 -0.25 -44.38
N CYS A 510 -53.28 -1.51 -44.38
CA CYS A 510 -52.16 -2.11 -45.11
C CYS A 510 -51.53 -1.34 -46.30
N GLY A 511 -50.20 -1.43 -46.45
CA GLY A 511 -49.50 -1.12 -47.71
C GLY A 511 -48.00 -1.43 -47.70
N CYS A 512 -47.56 -2.45 -48.44
CA CYS A 512 -46.14 -2.69 -48.71
C CYS A 512 -45.73 -2.11 -50.07
N PHE A 513 -44.81 -1.16 -50.11
CA PHE A 513 -44.20 -0.69 -51.36
C PHE A 513 -42.69 -0.45 -51.23
N LYS A 514 -41.96 -0.77 -52.30
CA LYS A 514 -40.55 -0.42 -52.52
C LYS A 514 -40.44 0.42 -53.79
N ARG A 515 -39.96 1.67 -53.72
CA ARG A 515 -39.00 2.21 -54.73
C ARG A 515 -38.35 3.54 -54.37
N LYS A 516 -37.32 3.83 -55.16
CA LYS A 516 -36.34 4.92 -55.23
C LYS A 516 -36.79 6.35 -54.86
N GLN A 517 -35.78 7.05 -54.33
CA GLN A 517 -35.40 8.46 -54.51
C GLN A 517 -36.12 9.29 -55.60
N ILE A 518 -36.60 10.46 -55.17
CA ILE A 518 -36.53 11.87 -55.67
C ILE A 518 -37.23 12.66 -54.53
N GLY A 519 -36.90 13.89 -54.12
CA GLY A 519 -35.82 14.83 -54.44
C GLY A 519 -36.24 16.20 -53.86
N ASP A 520 -35.34 16.86 -53.12
CA ASP A 520 -35.28 18.32 -52.85
C ASP A 520 -36.44 18.99 -52.07
N HIS A 521 -36.28 20.14 -51.38
CA HIS A 521 -35.10 20.74 -50.74
C HIS A 521 -35.58 21.75 -49.66
N SER A 522 -35.01 21.73 -48.45
CA SER A 522 -34.98 22.93 -47.57
C SER A 522 -33.78 22.86 -46.61
N GLN A 523 -32.99 23.92 -46.62
CA GLN A 523 -31.61 23.92 -46.08
C GLN A 523 -31.58 24.19 -44.57
N GLN A 524 -30.78 23.41 -43.85
CA GLN A 524 -29.73 23.94 -42.95
C GLN A 524 -28.73 22.83 -42.62
N ALA A 525 -27.65 22.75 -43.40
CA ALA A 525 -26.55 21.82 -43.17
C ALA A 525 -25.51 22.44 -42.23
N ILE A 526 -24.92 21.60 -41.36
CA ILE A 526 -23.61 21.86 -40.78
C ILE A 526 -22.70 20.76 -41.33
N ASP A 527 -21.97 21.09 -42.40
CA ASP A 527 -21.12 20.13 -43.09
C ASP A 527 -19.89 19.75 -42.25
N TYR A 528 -19.62 18.45 -42.19
CA TYR A 528 -18.33 17.89 -41.79
C TYR A 528 -17.68 17.12 -42.96
N SER A 529 -17.71 17.73 -44.14
CA SER A 529 -17.14 17.18 -45.38
C SER A 529 -16.46 18.25 -46.25
N SER A 530 -15.35 18.80 -45.75
CA SER A 530 -14.45 19.67 -46.52
C SER A 530 -13.02 19.09 -46.57
N PRO A 531 -12.53 18.65 -47.75
CA PRO A 531 -11.13 18.25 -47.93
C PRO A 531 -10.25 19.49 -48.16
N MET A 532 -9.96 20.23 -47.08
CA MET A 532 -9.07 21.41 -47.04
C MET A 532 -8.44 21.52 -45.65
N SER A 533 -7.26 22.12 -45.43
CA SER A 533 -6.14 22.53 -46.32
C SER A 533 -4.89 22.67 -45.39
N PRO A 534 -3.65 22.92 -45.88
CA PRO A 534 -2.45 22.81 -45.03
C PRO A 534 -2.23 24.03 -44.10
N SER A 535 -3.01 24.14 -43.02
CA SER A 535 -2.99 25.29 -42.09
C SER A 535 -3.02 24.95 -40.59
N ILE A 536 -2.96 23.67 -40.21
CA ILE A 536 -2.99 23.22 -38.79
C ILE A 536 -1.81 23.77 -37.96
N LEU A 537 -0.69 24.15 -38.59
CA LEU A 537 0.48 24.71 -37.87
C LEU A 537 0.22 26.04 -37.13
N ASN A 538 -0.79 26.82 -37.52
CA ASN A 538 -1.05 28.16 -36.97
C ASN A 538 -2.28 28.25 -36.04
N GLN A 539 -2.90 27.13 -35.65
CA GLN A 539 -3.98 27.17 -34.65
C GLN A 539 -3.42 27.27 -33.21
N PRO A 540 -3.99 28.13 -32.35
CA PRO A 540 -3.59 28.19 -30.95
C PRO A 540 -3.90 26.87 -30.24
N TYR A 541 -3.01 26.45 -29.33
CA TYR A 541 -3.15 25.19 -28.61
C TYR A 541 -4.38 25.20 -27.69
N HIS A 542 -5.13 24.11 -27.69
CA HIS A 542 -6.25 23.89 -26.77
C HIS A 542 -6.21 22.46 -26.22
N ALA A 543 -6.53 22.29 -24.93
CA ALA A 543 -6.40 21.04 -24.17
C ALA A 543 -7.28 19.86 -24.66
N ASN A 544 -8.12 20.08 -25.69
CA ASN A 544 -8.94 19.06 -26.34
C ASN A 544 -8.27 18.51 -27.61
N LEU A 545 -7.45 19.33 -28.29
CA LEU A 545 -7.00 19.13 -29.68
C LEU A 545 -6.44 17.71 -29.95
N LEU A 546 -5.56 17.21 -29.09
CA LEU A 546 -4.97 15.87 -29.22
C LEU A 546 -5.68 14.77 -28.42
N ASP A 547 -6.61 15.12 -27.53
CA ASP A 547 -7.11 14.19 -26.51
C ASP A 547 -8.56 14.47 -26.08
N ASP A 548 -9.44 14.67 -27.06
CA ASP A 548 -10.89 14.82 -26.91
C ASP A 548 -11.49 13.71 -25.99
N PRO A 549 -12.22 14.06 -24.91
CA PRO A 549 -12.95 13.09 -24.10
C PRO A 549 -14.20 12.57 -24.83
N ASP A 550 -14.83 13.43 -25.66
CA ASP A 550 -16.07 13.16 -26.39
C ASP A 550 -15.85 12.42 -27.73
N LEU A 551 -14.63 11.93 -27.98
CA LEU A 551 -14.28 11.17 -29.19
C LEU A 551 -14.81 9.73 -29.09
N VAL A 552 -16.13 9.59 -29.22
CA VAL A 552 -16.89 8.33 -29.12
C VAL A 552 -16.70 7.46 -30.37
N ALA A 553 -16.80 6.14 -30.19
CA ALA A 553 -16.71 5.11 -31.23
C ALA A 553 -17.94 5.08 -32.16
N GLY A 554 -18.11 6.15 -32.95
CA GLY A 554 -19.30 6.40 -33.80
C GLY A 554 -19.62 5.36 -34.88
N LYS A 555 -18.82 4.30 -35.10
CA LYS A 555 -19.24 3.16 -35.93
C LYS A 555 -20.22 2.21 -35.22
N HIS A 556 -20.46 2.38 -33.92
CA HIS A 556 -21.14 1.39 -33.08
C HIS A 556 -22.35 1.93 -32.30
N SER A 557 -22.79 3.15 -32.59
CA SER A 557 -24.05 3.73 -32.10
C SER A 557 -25.09 3.71 -33.23
N THR A 558 -26.03 2.75 -33.20
CA THR A 558 -27.19 2.77 -34.10
C THR A 558 -28.24 3.73 -33.54
N VAL A 559 -28.59 4.76 -34.31
CA VAL A 559 -29.64 5.71 -33.93
C VAL A 559 -30.99 5.16 -34.39
N LEU A 560 -31.87 4.88 -33.43
CA LEU A 560 -33.23 4.45 -33.66
C LEU A 560 -34.16 5.65 -33.43
N ALA A 561 -34.71 6.19 -34.50
CA ALA A 561 -35.78 7.18 -34.43
C ALA A 561 -37.13 6.45 -34.29
N PHE A 562 -37.78 6.64 -33.14
CA PHE A 562 -39.18 6.25 -32.93
C PHE A 562 -40.06 7.50 -33.05
N SER A 563 -41.34 7.33 -33.37
CA SER A 563 -42.29 8.43 -33.67
C SER A 563 -42.47 9.45 -32.55
N SER A 564 -42.05 9.14 -31.32
CA SER A 564 -42.14 10.02 -30.14
C SER A 564 -40.81 10.32 -29.44
N TYR A 565 -39.70 9.68 -29.83
CA TYR A 565 -38.35 10.00 -29.34
C TYR A 565 -37.25 9.33 -30.18
N ILE A 566 -36.06 9.95 -30.20
CA ILE A 566 -34.84 9.38 -30.77
C ILE A 566 -34.04 8.70 -29.64
N THR A 567 -33.48 7.52 -29.90
CA THR A 567 -32.59 6.83 -28.95
C THR A 567 -31.40 6.19 -29.66
N SER A 568 -30.24 6.13 -29.01
CA SER A 568 -29.02 5.53 -29.56
C SER A 568 -28.68 4.22 -28.83
N VAL A 569 -28.60 3.13 -29.58
CA VAL A 569 -28.17 1.83 -29.08
C VAL A 569 -26.67 1.68 -29.39
N ILE A 570 -25.86 1.58 -28.34
CA ILE A 570 -24.41 1.34 -28.46
C ILE A 570 -24.16 -0.16 -28.32
N ASP A 571 -23.71 -0.80 -29.40
CA ASP A 571 -23.43 -2.23 -29.42
C ASP A 571 -22.20 -2.61 -28.58
N HIS A 572 -22.22 -3.81 -27.99
CA HIS A 572 -21.13 -4.27 -27.14
C HIS A 572 -19.91 -4.74 -27.94
N VAL A 573 -19.05 -3.79 -28.29
CA VAL A 573 -17.80 -4.06 -29.00
C VAL A 573 -16.66 -4.42 -28.04
N LYS A 574 -15.80 -5.34 -28.48
CA LYS A 574 -14.60 -5.76 -27.75
C LYS A 574 -13.67 -4.56 -27.54
N PRO A 575 -13.10 -4.35 -26.34
CA PRO A 575 -12.16 -3.25 -26.09
C PRO A 575 -10.88 -3.25 -26.95
N THR A 576 -10.58 -4.36 -27.63
CA THR A 576 -9.52 -4.46 -28.65
C THR A 576 -9.83 -3.66 -29.91
N ASP A 577 -11.09 -3.60 -30.30
CA ASP A 577 -11.50 -3.19 -31.64
C ASP A 577 -12.01 -1.74 -31.63
N MET A 578 -12.72 -1.30 -30.58
CA MET A 578 -12.87 0.14 -30.28
C MET A 578 -11.49 0.84 -30.18
N LYS A 579 -10.48 0.14 -29.64
CA LYS A 579 -9.11 0.67 -29.57
C LYS A 579 -8.46 0.79 -30.95
N LYS A 580 -8.80 -0.05 -31.93
CA LYS A 580 -8.33 0.11 -33.32
C LYS A 580 -8.96 1.35 -33.94
N GLU A 581 -10.30 1.41 -33.93
CA GLU A 581 -11.09 2.52 -34.48
C GLU A 581 -10.63 3.89 -33.94
N LEU A 582 -10.41 4.01 -32.63
CA LEU A 582 -9.94 5.26 -32.02
C LEU A 582 -8.49 5.63 -32.40
N ASN A 583 -7.63 4.68 -32.77
CA ASN A 583 -6.29 4.98 -33.30
C ASN A 583 -6.32 5.24 -34.82
N GLU A 584 -7.28 4.65 -35.54
CA GLU A 584 -7.53 4.90 -36.97
C GLU A 584 -8.04 6.34 -37.16
N LYS A 585 -9.13 6.73 -36.47
CA LYS A 585 -9.65 8.11 -36.44
C LYS A 585 -8.62 9.15 -36.02
N PHE A 586 -7.75 8.82 -35.07
CA PHE A 586 -6.66 9.71 -34.66
C PHE A 586 -5.58 9.85 -35.75
N ARG A 587 -5.29 8.78 -36.50
CA ARG A 587 -4.35 8.81 -37.63
C ARG A 587 -4.92 9.51 -38.86
N GLU A 588 -6.23 9.42 -39.07
CA GLU A 588 -6.97 10.18 -40.08
C GLU A 588 -6.89 11.69 -39.79
N ARG A 589 -7.09 12.11 -38.53
CA ARG A 589 -6.93 13.52 -38.11
C ARG A 589 -5.47 14.01 -38.10
N TYR A 590 -4.51 13.15 -37.75
CA TYR A 590 -3.09 13.52 -37.59
C TYR A 590 -2.14 12.59 -38.37
N PRO A 591 -2.15 12.62 -39.71
CA PRO A 591 -1.39 11.67 -40.54
C PRO A 591 0.13 11.76 -40.34
N ASN A 592 0.66 12.94 -40.05
CA ASN A 592 2.09 13.19 -39.84
C ASN A 592 2.58 12.75 -38.45
N LEU A 593 1.68 12.53 -37.48
CA LEU A 593 2.04 12.26 -36.09
C LEU A 593 2.42 10.79 -35.89
N LYS A 594 3.70 10.52 -35.63
CA LYS A 594 4.28 9.17 -35.46
C LYS A 594 3.94 8.52 -34.10
N LEU A 595 2.84 8.93 -33.46
CA LEU A 595 2.34 8.49 -32.16
C LEU A 595 0.83 8.17 -32.27
N THR A 596 0.35 7.13 -31.58
CA THR A 596 -1.07 6.79 -31.53
C THR A 596 -1.73 7.31 -30.25
N LEU A 597 -3.01 7.70 -30.31
CA LEU A 597 -3.82 8.15 -29.16
C LEU A 597 -3.72 7.18 -27.97
N SER A 598 -3.77 5.86 -28.24
CA SER A 598 -3.59 4.82 -27.23
C SER A 598 -2.24 4.86 -26.50
N LYS A 599 -1.17 5.35 -27.15
CA LYS A 599 0.16 5.50 -26.51
C LYS A 599 0.37 6.91 -25.94
N LEU A 600 -0.25 7.96 -26.49
CA LEU A 600 -0.35 9.28 -25.86
C LEU A 600 -1.03 9.16 -24.48
N ARG A 601 -2.25 8.59 -24.44
CA ARG A 601 -2.98 8.23 -23.21
C ARG A 601 -2.24 7.23 -22.32
N SER A 602 -1.22 6.52 -22.80
CA SER A 602 -0.36 5.68 -21.97
C SER A 602 0.73 6.51 -21.28
N ILE A 603 1.41 7.38 -22.03
CA ILE A 603 2.53 8.20 -21.53
C ILE A 603 2.03 9.20 -20.49
N LYS A 604 0.90 9.88 -20.74
CA LYS A 604 0.24 10.72 -19.72
C LYS A 604 0.04 9.99 -18.39
N ARG A 605 -0.53 8.79 -18.42
CA ARG A 605 -0.73 7.96 -17.20
C ARG A 605 0.57 7.47 -16.58
N GLU A 606 1.63 7.22 -17.37
CA GLU A 606 2.98 6.95 -16.86
C GLU A 606 3.53 8.20 -16.11
N MET A 607 3.34 9.42 -16.62
CA MET A 607 3.72 10.68 -15.96
C MET A 607 2.92 10.96 -14.68
N TYR A 608 1.59 10.77 -14.69
CA TYR A 608 0.74 10.95 -13.51
C TYR A 608 1.10 9.99 -12.37
N GLN A 609 1.48 8.74 -12.69
CA GLN A 609 1.90 7.77 -11.68
C GLN A 609 3.17 8.24 -10.95
N ILE A 610 4.17 8.71 -11.69
CA ILE A 610 5.41 9.29 -11.13
C ILE A 610 5.07 10.51 -10.26
N GLY A 611 4.38 11.50 -10.84
CA GLY A 611 4.09 12.76 -10.17
C GLY A 611 3.21 12.58 -8.91
N ARG A 612 2.04 11.93 -9.03
CA ARG A 612 1.03 11.92 -7.97
C ARG A 612 1.13 10.73 -7.02
N ILE A 613 1.43 9.52 -7.52
CA ILE A 613 1.38 8.31 -6.69
C ILE A 613 2.70 8.08 -5.95
N GLU A 614 3.83 8.36 -6.60
CA GLU A 614 5.17 8.10 -6.03
C GLU A 614 5.71 9.31 -5.24
N LEU A 615 5.40 10.54 -5.71
CA LEU A 615 6.00 11.79 -5.19
C LEU A 615 4.99 12.79 -4.61
N HIS A 616 3.68 12.56 -4.79
CA HIS A 616 2.59 13.41 -4.31
C HIS A 616 2.62 14.88 -4.78
N LEU A 617 3.21 15.16 -5.96
CA LEU A 617 3.22 16.48 -6.58
C LEU A 617 1.79 16.99 -6.86
N ASP A 618 1.62 18.29 -6.95
CA ASP A 618 0.32 18.93 -7.22
C ASP A 618 -0.13 18.76 -8.67
N TYR A 619 -1.46 18.73 -8.87
CA TYR A 619 -2.06 18.50 -10.18
C TYR A 619 -1.70 19.60 -11.20
N LEU A 620 -1.36 20.81 -10.75
CA LEU A 620 -0.89 21.91 -11.60
C LEU A 620 0.40 21.55 -12.34
N VAL A 621 1.39 20.98 -11.62
CA VAL A 621 2.68 20.56 -12.19
C VAL A 621 2.46 19.49 -13.28
N ILE A 622 1.56 18.54 -13.02
CA ILE A 622 1.25 17.44 -13.94
C ILE A 622 0.46 17.95 -15.16
N ALA A 623 -0.47 18.89 -14.97
CA ALA A 623 -1.21 19.52 -16.07
C ALA A 623 -0.30 20.33 -17.00
N GLN A 624 0.63 21.13 -16.45
CA GLN A 624 1.66 21.84 -17.23
C GLN A 624 2.56 20.85 -17.99
N ALA A 625 2.98 19.75 -17.34
CA ALA A 625 3.76 18.69 -17.99
C ALA A 625 3.02 18.05 -19.20
N TYR A 626 1.70 17.89 -19.12
CA TYR A 626 0.87 17.43 -20.24
C TYR A 626 0.85 18.45 -21.39
N VAL A 627 0.64 19.74 -21.09
CA VAL A 627 0.63 20.80 -22.12
C VAL A 627 1.97 20.89 -22.85
N TYR A 628 3.09 20.87 -22.13
CA TYR A 628 4.42 20.82 -22.76
C TYR A 628 4.59 19.59 -23.67
N PHE A 629 4.20 18.40 -23.19
CA PHE A 629 4.31 17.17 -23.99
C PHE A 629 3.40 17.17 -25.22
N GLU A 630 2.22 17.79 -25.16
CA GLU A 630 1.31 17.95 -26.29
C GLU A 630 1.80 18.98 -27.31
N LYS A 631 2.37 20.11 -26.88
CA LYS A 631 3.01 21.08 -27.78
C LYS A 631 4.17 20.45 -28.56
N LEU A 632 4.95 19.57 -27.94
CA LEU A 632 5.97 18.76 -28.62
C LEU A 632 5.39 17.70 -29.59
N CYS A 633 4.19 17.16 -29.32
CA CYS A 633 3.49 16.28 -30.27
C CYS A 633 3.06 17.07 -31.52
N LEU A 634 2.51 18.28 -31.34
CA LEU A 634 2.02 19.13 -32.42
C LEU A 634 3.16 19.64 -33.32
N LYS A 635 4.31 20.00 -32.75
CA LYS A 635 5.54 20.30 -33.51
C LYS A 635 6.19 19.09 -34.22
N HIS A 636 5.57 17.91 -34.16
CA HIS A 636 6.00 16.66 -34.82
C HIS A 636 7.39 16.13 -34.44
N LEU A 637 8.04 16.69 -33.42
CA LEU A 637 9.39 16.33 -32.96
C LEU A 637 9.44 14.92 -32.31
N ILE A 638 8.28 14.31 -32.04
CA ILE A 638 8.17 13.08 -31.26
C ILE A 638 8.22 11.81 -32.13
N THR A 639 9.24 11.00 -31.86
CA THR A 639 9.54 9.72 -32.50
C THR A 639 9.27 8.52 -31.58
N LYS A 640 9.36 7.29 -32.13
CA LYS A 640 9.25 6.04 -31.37
C LYS A 640 10.30 5.92 -30.24
N GLN A 641 11.44 6.60 -30.39
CA GLN A 641 12.59 6.58 -29.48
C GLN A 641 12.51 7.72 -28.44
N ASN A 642 12.46 8.99 -28.87
CA ASN A 642 12.53 10.14 -27.96
C ASN A 642 11.28 10.35 -27.07
N ARG A 643 10.09 9.85 -27.45
CA ARG A 643 8.81 10.09 -26.74
C ARG A 643 8.79 9.82 -25.23
N LYS A 644 9.72 9.01 -24.71
CA LYS A 644 9.90 8.80 -23.27
C LYS A 644 10.85 9.83 -22.63
N LEU A 645 11.93 10.19 -23.33
CA LEU A 645 12.84 11.26 -22.93
C LEU A 645 12.10 12.60 -22.88
N CYS A 646 11.36 12.96 -23.94
CA CYS A 646 10.56 14.18 -24.00
C CYS A 646 9.53 14.24 -22.85
N ALA A 647 8.80 13.15 -22.60
CA ALA A 647 7.83 13.09 -21.48
C ALA A 647 8.49 13.24 -20.11
N GLY A 648 9.66 12.63 -19.90
CA GLY A 648 10.46 12.81 -18.68
C GLY A 648 10.97 14.24 -18.53
N ALA A 649 11.44 14.85 -19.61
CA ALA A 649 11.93 16.22 -19.64
C ALA A 649 10.81 17.24 -19.39
N SER A 650 9.62 17.09 -20.00
CA SER A 650 8.45 17.94 -19.71
C SER A 650 8.00 17.88 -18.25
N LEU A 651 8.10 16.70 -17.61
CA LEU A 651 7.79 16.53 -16.18
C LEU A 651 8.88 17.10 -15.27
N LEU A 652 10.16 17.01 -15.67
CA LEU A 652 11.29 17.60 -14.95
C LEU A 652 11.26 19.13 -15.01
N LEU A 653 10.97 19.68 -16.19
CA LEU A 653 10.89 21.11 -16.49
C LEU A 653 9.75 21.79 -15.71
N SER A 654 8.52 21.27 -15.81
CA SER A 654 7.38 21.74 -15.02
C SER A 654 7.66 21.66 -13.51
N ALA A 655 8.32 20.61 -13.02
CA ALA A 655 8.67 20.50 -11.61
C ALA A 655 9.63 21.60 -11.15
N LYS A 656 10.69 21.90 -11.92
CA LYS A 656 11.62 23.01 -11.59
C LYS A 656 10.95 24.38 -11.63
N LEU A 657 10.02 24.60 -12.57
CA LEU A 657 9.27 25.85 -12.71
C LEU A 657 8.29 26.09 -11.54
N ASN A 658 7.85 25.03 -10.86
CA ASN A 658 7.06 25.11 -9.61
C ASN A 658 7.97 24.92 -8.37
N ASP A 659 9.20 25.42 -8.43
CA ASP A 659 10.18 25.49 -7.33
C ASP A 659 10.58 24.16 -6.65
N ILE A 660 10.31 23.00 -7.25
CA ILE A 660 10.71 21.70 -6.68
C ILE A 660 12.23 21.55 -6.76
N LYS A 661 12.89 21.61 -5.59
CA LYS A 661 14.35 21.68 -5.44
C LYS A 661 14.88 20.60 -4.47
N GLY A 662 16.20 20.48 -4.37
CA GLY A 662 16.85 19.64 -3.35
C GLY A 662 16.58 18.13 -3.45
N SER A 663 16.22 17.51 -2.32
CA SER A 663 15.95 16.07 -2.21
C SER A 663 14.85 15.59 -3.15
N ASP A 664 13.84 16.41 -3.35
CA ASP A 664 12.59 15.99 -3.94
C ASP A 664 12.73 15.97 -5.47
N LEU A 665 13.44 16.97 -6.02
CA LEU A 665 13.93 16.96 -7.41
C LEU A 665 14.87 15.78 -7.70
N LYS A 666 15.77 15.43 -6.78
CA LYS A 666 16.63 14.24 -6.93
C LYS A 666 15.77 12.96 -6.98
N SER A 667 14.77 12.84 -6.12
CA SER A 667 13.86 11.69 -6.10
C SER A 667 12.96 11.64 -7.35
N LEU A 668 12.55 12.78 -7.90
CA LEU A 668 11.82 12.86 -9.16
C LEU A 668 12.63 12.27 -10.32
N ILE A 669 13.90 12.67 -10.42
CA ILE A 669 14.82 12.14 -11.44
C ILE A 669 14.97 10.62 -11.29
N GLU A 670 15.16 10.10 -10.07
CA GLU A 670 15.29 8.65 -9.80
C GLU A 670 14.02 7.84 -10.18
N HIS A 671 12.82 8.40 -9.99
CA HIS A 671 11.56 7.74 -10.41
C HIS A 671 11.31 7.85 -11.93
N ILE A 672 11.68 8.98 -12.57
CA ILE A 672 11.66 9.14 -14.03
C ILE A 672 12.60 8.12 -14.70
N GLU A 673 13.84 8.00 -14.21
CA GLU A 673 14.82 6.99 -14.65
C GLU A 673 14.24 5.57 -14.57
N ALA A 674 13.67 5.19 -13.41
CA ALA A 674 13.13 3.85 -13.16
C ALA A 674 11.87 3.51 -13.97
N SER A 675 10.92 4.45 -14.06
CA SER A 675 9.62 4.24 -14.73
C SER A 675 9.77 4.25 -16.26
N PHE A 676 10.44 5.27 -16.80
CA PHE A 676 10.62 5.34 -18.25
C PHE A 676 11.74 4.44 -18.76
N ARG A 677 12.72 4.05 -17.92
CA ARG A 677 13.95 3.31 -18.26
C ARG A 677 14.89 4.13 -19.14
N LEU A 678 15.35 5.24 -18.58
CA LEU A 678 16.21 6.24 -19.24
C LEU A 678 17.54 6.37 -18.47
N LYS A 679 18.61 6.81 -19.13
CA LYS A 679 19.84 7.20 -18.43
C LYS A 679 19.70 8.65 -17.93
N ARG A 680 20.33 8.94 -16.78
CA ARG A 680 20.33 10.28 -16.17
C ARG A 680 20.90 11.39 -17.06
N ARG A 681 21.99 11.09 -17.78
CA ARG A 681 22.68 12.05 -18.67
C ARG A 681 21.74 12.48 -19.80
N ASP A 682 21.23 11.50 -20.54
CA ASP A 682 20.29 11.65 -21.65
C ASP A 682 19.06 12.49 -21.24
N LEU A 683 18.49 12.24 -20.06
CA LEU A 683 17.35 13.00 -19.53
C LEU A 683 17.67 14.48 -19.29
N ILE A 684 18.84 14.79 -18.71
CA ILE A 684 19.25 16.17 -18.41
C ILE A 684 19.63 16.91 -19.70
N SER A 685 20.31 16.26 -20.65
CA SER A 685 20.60 16.84 -21.97
C SER A 685 19.32 17.14 -22.78
N MET A 686 18.32 16.25 -22.69
CA MET A 686 17.01 16.46 -23.33
C MET A 686 16.17 17.56 -22.67
N GLU A 687 16.49 17.99 -21.44
CA GLU A 687 15.78 19.07 -20.77
C GLU A 687 15.97 20.41 -21.50
N PHE A 688 17.21 20.76 -21.85
CA PHE A 688 17.48 21.99 -22.61
C PHE A 688 16.89 21.94 -24.03
N GLY A 689 17.04 20.80 -24.73
CA GLY A 689 16.39 20.59 -26.03
C GLY A 689 14.87 20.70 -25.97
N THR A 690 14.24 20.33 -24.85
CA THR A 690 12.79 20.49 -24.63
C THR A 690 12.39 21.96 -24.47
N ILE A 691 13.24 22.80 -23.87
CA ILE A 691 13.00 24.24 -23.71
C ILE A 691 13.14 24.97 -25.06
N VAL A 692 14.18 24.64 -25.83
CA VAL A 692 14.38 25.15 -27.20
C VAL A 692 13.21 24.74 -28.09
N ALA A 693 12.76 23.48 -28.00
CA ALA A 693 11.58 22.99 -28.72
C ALA A 693 10.24 23.64 -28.28
N LEU A 694 10.20 24.35 -27.15
CA LEU A 694 9.06 25.13 -26.67
C LEU A 694 9.24 26.64 -26.93
N ASP A 695 10.25 27.05 -27.71
CA ASP A 695 10.58 28.45 -28.03
C ASP A 695 10.76 29.32 -26.77
N PHE A 696 11.22 28.72 -25.67
CA PHE A 696 11.28 29.33 -24.33
C PHE A 696 9.92 29.82 -23.76
N ALA A 697 8.78 29.48 -24.39
CA ALA A 697 7.43 29.81 -23.95
C ALA A 697 6.97 28.92 -22.75
N LEU A 698 7.66 29.06 -21.63
CA LEU A 698 7.47 28.25 -20.42
C LEU A 698 6.25 28.69 -19.60
N HIS A 699 5.87 29.98 -19.65
CA HIS A 699 4.64 30.47 -19.04
C HIS A 699 3.44 30.14 -19.92
N LEU A 700 2.62 29.19 -19.46
CA LEU A 700 1.39 28.76 -20.13
C LEU A 700 0.18 29.55 -19.59
N PRO A 701 -0.72 30.07 -20.44
CA PRO A 701 -1.92 30.77 -19.98
C PRO A 701 -2.92 29.80 -19.33
N PRO A 702 -3.74 30.24 -18.35
CA PRO A 702 -4.62 29.35 -17.58
C PRO A 702 -5.59 28.51 -18.43
N SER A 703 -6.07 29.05 -19.56
CA SER A 703 -6.97 28.38 -20.51
C SER A 703 -6.40 27.05 -21.05
N GLU A 704 -5.09 26.98 -21.29
CA GLU A 704 -4.44 25.76 -21.78
C GLU A 704 -4.30 24.67 -20.69
N ILE A 705 -4.21 25.09 -19.42
CA ILE A 705 -3.93 24.21 -18.27
C ILE A 705 -5.23 23.69 -17.65
N LEU A 706 -6.25 24.55 -17.53
CA LEU A 706 -7.42 24.34 -16.68
C LEU A 706 -8.18 23.04 -17.01
N ALA A 707 -8.47 22.78 -18.29
CA ALA A 707 -9.19 21.56 -18.67
C ALA A 707 -8.38 20.26 -18.44
N HIS A 708 -7.04 20.30 -18.46
CA HIS A 708 -6.22 19.15 -18.04
C HIS A 708 -6.19 19.02 -16.51
N TYR A 709 -6.12 20.13 -15.78
CA TYR A 709 -6.17 20.17 -14.32
C TYR A 709 -7.49 19.61 -13.76
N GLU A 710 -8.64 19.99 -14.35
CA GLU A 710 -9.95 19.45 -13.99
C GLU A 710 -10.06 17.95 -14.24
N ARG A 711 -9.59 17.46 -15.40
CA ARG A 711 -9.53 16.01 -15.69
C ARG A 711 -8.70 15.27 -14.65
N LEU A 712 -7.54 15.81 -14.26
CA LEU A 712 -6.66 15.22 -13.24
C LEU A 712 -7.27 15.20 -11.83
N ILE A 713 -8.26 16.06 -11.54
CA ILE A 713 -9.08 16.01 -10.32
C ILE A 713 -10.18 14.94 -10.44
N VAL A 714 -10.83 14.82 -11.60
CA VAL A 714 -11.92 13.85 -11.83
C VAL A 714 -11.42 12.40 -11.95
N GLU A 715 -10.18 12.17 -12.38
CA GLU A 715 -9.56 10.84 -12.47
C GLU A 715 -8.96 10.31 -11.13
N ALA A 716 -9.03 11.06 -10.02
CA ALA A 716 -8.33 10.79 -8.75
C ALA A 716 -9.10 9.95 -7.69
#